data_AF-A0A7W0XBW3-F1
#
_entry.id   AF-A0A7W0XBW3-F1
#
_cell.length_a   1.000
_cell.length_b   1.000
_cell.length_c   1.000
_cell.angle_alpha   90.00
_cell.angle_beta   90.00
_cell.angle_gamma   90.00
#
_symmetry.space_group_name_H-M   'P 1'
#
loop_
_entity.id
_entity.type
_entity.pdbx_description
1 polymer ?
#
loop_
_entity_poly.entity_id
_entity_poly.type
_entity_poly.pdbx_seq_one_letter_code
_entity_poly.pdbx_strand_id
1 'polypeptide(L)'
;MSRLSRRFVTLTIVALMLASLVPMGLVNAQTTAPETKTPQAKSKKKSTKGEDPNPLALQRRTIAISLLTSLADEARSYQHQTLRARVQARAADALWESDVEKARTLFRRAWDAADAADKEAWRRYREQRESAARGANQYIQSPPELRSEVLRLSAKRDRALSEEFLAQLTDDTNRETSGPGSDNVNPANLKTADPEDPPFALAQRLQLASRLLEEGDIARALQFADSALDRVTTRGIFFLSALREKDQVAADQRFANMLARTVADPTSDAVGVSVLSSYVFTPFLYIIVRGNGQNHSSQQRDRIVAPNIAPELRLAFLRGATQILLRPPQPPDQDRTVAGRRGLYFMIARLLPLLEQYAPELAPELRVQLSSIAPDATEELRTGRDRLLTRGLIPEDQTRDEGRESLDRAERVADSAERDLLYARAALVAARKGEMTARDLVDKIADSDLRKRARAYVDFTLVSRSIDKKDAQEAIRFLTAAELTHIQRAWALLEVARLLKKTDANRAVEVLNEAATVARRIGGSDGDQARALVGVASQMYDIDRGRVWEALAEAVKAANSASEFSGEDAQISARFTMGRGGTTTSNSSVENFNLDGIFGLLAKEDIYRAVELARGFTSDAPRAMATLAVARSVLETKKEGAATNETSEIRN
;
A
#
# COMPACT_ATOMS: atom_id res chain seq x y z
N MET A 1 -44.15 -21.19 18.96
CA MET A 1 -44.82 -22.31 19.69
C MET A 1 -43.75 -23.15 20.37
N SER A 2 -44.09 -24.00 21.37
CA SER A 2 -43.21 -24.99 22.09
C SER A 2 -41.83 -24.50 22.57
N ARG A 3 -41.55 -24.24 23.88
CA ARG A 3 -41.44 -25.18 25.05
C ARG A 3 -40.33 -26.24 24.85
N LEU A 4 -39.42 -26.57 25.80
CA LEU A 4 -39.08 -26.19 27.21
C LEU A 4 -37.56 -26.57 27.45
N SER A 5 -36.79 -26.44 28.56
CA SER A 5 -36.89 -26.16 30.02
C SER A 5 -35.55 -25.52 30.52
N ARG A 6 -35.34 -24.86 31.69
CA ARG A 6 -35.36 -25.19 33.16
C ARG A 6 -34.31 -26.25 33.63
N ARG A 7 -33.59 -26.14 34.78
CA ARG A 7 -33.41 -25.08 35.83
C ARG A 7 -32.29 -25.43 36.87
N PHE A 8 -31.50 -24.43 37.32
CA PHE A 8 -31.08 -24.06 38.72
C PHE A 8 -30.39 -25.02 39.75
N VAL A 9 -29.88 -24.39 40.85
CA VAL A 9 -29.37 -24.87 42.18
C VAL A 9 -27.85 -25.21 42.22
N THR A 10 -26.89 -24.58 42.93
CA THR A 10 -26.64 -23.93 44.27
C THR A 10 -25.91 -24.77 45.35
N LEU A 11 -24.99 -24.12 46.09
CA LEU A 11 -24.08 -24.61 47.15
C LEU A 11 -24.78 -25.22 48.39
N THR A 12 -24.09 -26.07 49.18
CA THR A 12 -23.57 -25.72 50.55
C THR A 12 -22.80 -26.83 51.31
N ILE A 13 -21.85 -26.38 52.17
CA ILE A 13 -21.44 -26.87 53.53
C ILE A 13 -20.80 -28.26 53.74
N VAL A 14 -19.68 -28.28 54.51
CA VAL A 14 -19.41 -29.02 55.78
C VAL A 14 -18.13 -28.45 56.43
N ALA A 15 -17.99 -28.52 57.77
CA ALA A 15 -16.85 -27.97 58.54
C ALA A 15 -16.52 -28.75 59.84
N LEU A 16 -15.31 -28.56 60.39
CA LEU A 16 -14.76 -29.00 61.71
C LEU A 16 -13.70 -27.93 62.12
N MET A 17 -13.60 -27.33 63.32
CA MET A 17 -13.44 -27.82 64.71
C MET A 17 -12.09 -28.54 64.97
N LEU A 18 -11.32 -28.30 66.07
CA LEU A 18 -11.47 -27.41 67.25
C LEU A 18 -10.08 -26.97 67.84
N ALA A 19 -10.03 -26.35 69.03
CA ALA A 19 -8.96 -25.46 69.54
C ALA A 19 -8.16 -25.92 70.79
N SER A 20 -7.03 -25.23 71.06
CA SER A 20 -6.33 -25.01 72.37
C SER A 20 -5.34 -23.81 72.20
N LEU A 21 -5.08 -22.85 73.12
CA LEU A 21 -4.77 -22.81 74.58
C LEU A 21 -3.36 -23.37 74.88
N VAL A 22 -2.43 -22.74 75.63
CA VAL A 22 -2.47 -21.60 76.61
C VAL A 22 -1.07 -20.86 76.68
N PRO A 23 -0.87 -19.71 77.38
CA PRO A 23 0.26 -18.76 77.15
C PRO A 23 1.28 -18.52 78.32
N MET A 24 2.09 -17.45 78.17
CA MET A 24 2.95 -16.71 79.14
C MET A 24 4.45 -17.08 79.30
N GLY A 25 5.28 -16.04 79.54
CA GLY A 25 6.72 -16.12 79.86
C GLY A 25 7.48 -14.79 79.63
N LEU A 26 7.67 -13.99 80.69
CA LEU A 26 8.49 -12.75 80.70
C LEU A 26 9.83 -12.98 81.41
N VAL A 27 10.87 -12.19 81.08
CA VAL A 27 11.84 -11.56 82.04
C VAL A 27 12.94 -10.74 81.29
N ASN A 28 13.46 -9.68 81.93
CA ASN A 28 14.55 -8.82 81.47
C ASN A 28 15.89 -9.13 82.16
N ALA A 29 17.02 -8.99 81.44
CA ALA A 29 18.35 -8.53 81.93
C ALA A 29 19.32 -8.46 80.73
N GLN A 30 19.74 -7.28 80.26
CA GLN A 30 20.86 -6.43 80.73
C GLN A 30 22.29 -6.88 80.33
N THR A 31 22.88 -6.07 79.43
CA THR A 31 24.27 -5.57 79.46
C THR A 31 25.46 -6.55 79.43
N THR A 32 26.08 -6.69 78.26
CA THR A 32 27.44 -6.15 77.97
C THR A 32 27.83 -6.40 76.50
N ALA A 33 28.65 -5.52 75.92
CA ALA A 33 29.44 -5.81 74.71
C ALA A 33 30.87 -6.18 75.14
N PRO A 34 31.60 -6.95 74.32
CA PRO A 34 32.50 -6.27 73.38
C PRO A 34 32.48 -6.84 71.95
N GLU A 35 33.36 -6.28 71.11
CA GLU A 35 33.60 -6.60 69.69
C GLU A 35 33.90 -8.10 69.48
N THR A 36 33.60 -8.75 68.36
CA THR A 36 34.19 -8.49 67.03
C THR A 36 33.48 -9.32 65.94
N LYS A 37 33.66 -8.93 64.66
CA LYS A 37 33.33 -9.68 63.41
C LYS A 37 31.85 -9.71 63.02
N THR A 38 31.55 -9.14 61.85
CA THR A 38 30.21 -9.08 61.25
C THR A 38 30.11 -9.96 60.00
N PRO A 39 29.49 -11.15 60.06
CA PRO A 39 28.91 -11.81 58.90
C PRO A 39 27.58 -11.12 58.55
N GLN A 40 27.37 -10.76 57.28
CA GLN A 40 26.18 -10.04 56.86
C GLN A 40 24.90 -10.88 57.03
N ALA A 41 23.85 -10.28 57.60
CA ALA A 41 22.55 -10.91 57.74
C ALA A 41 21.90 -11.12 56.35
N LYS A 42 21.40 -12.34 56.10
CA LYS A 42 20.75 -12.72 54.84
C LYS A 42 19.38 -12.07 54.69
N SER A 43 19.31 -10.87 54.11
CA SER A 43 18.05 -10.34 53.61
C SER A 43 17.57 -11.20 52.44
N LYS A 44 16.50 -11.99 52.65
CA LYS A 44 15.85 -12.77 51.58
C LYS A 44 15.12 -11.82 50.62
N LYS A 45 15.87 -11.16 49.73
CA LYS A 45 15.30 -10.54 48.53
C LYS A 45 14.68 -11.66 47.70
N LYS A 46 13.36 -11.66 47.57
CA LYS A 46 12.61 -12.63 46.77
C LYS A 46 12.88 -12.32 45.30
N SER A 47 13.90 -12.93 44.71
CA SER A 47 14.23 -12.76 43.30
C SER A 47 13.09 -13.29 42.44
N THR A 48 12.46 -12.39 41.70
CA THR A 48 11.73 -12.77 40.49
C THR A 48 12.72 -13.45 39.55
N LYS A 49 12.39 -14.65 39.08
CA LYS A 49 13.09 -15.26 37.94
C LYS A 49 12.69 -14.48 36.69
N GLY A 50 13.45 -13.43 36.36
CA GLY A 50 13.67 -13.13 34.95
C GLY A 50 14.47 -14.28 34.35
N GLU A 51 14.21 -14.63 33.10
CA GLU A 51 15.14 -15.46 32.34
C GLU A 51 16.44 -14.67 32.16
N ASP A 52 17.58 -15.26 32.53
CA ASP A 52 18.88 -14.70 32.14
C ASP A 52 18.95 -14.73 30.60
N PRO A 53 19.11 -13.57 29.93
CA PRO A 53 19.06 -13.50 28.48
C PRO A 53 20.20 -14.34 27.88
N ASN A 54 19.82 -15.36 27.10
CA ASN A 54 20.73 -16.34 26.50
C ASN A 54 22.00 -15.66 25.95
N PRO A 55 23.21 -16.02 26.43
CA PRO A 55 24.44 -15.29 26.09
C PRO A 55 24.75 -15.33 24.59
N LEU A 56 24.34 -16.38 23.87
CA LEU A 56 24.47 -16.45 22.41
C LEU A 56 23.51 -15.48 21.71
N ALA A 57 22.32 -15.23 22.27
CA ALA A 57 21.39 -14.24 21.73
C ALA A 57 21.89 -12.81 21.98
N LEU A 58 22.49 -12.52 23.15
CA LEU A 58 23.18 -11.26 23.40
C LEU A 58 24.36 -11.05 22.42
N GLN A 59 25.19 -12.07 22.21
CA GLN A 59 26.31 -12.01 21.27
C GLN A 59 25.83 -11.76 19.83
N ARG A 60 24.80 -12.49 19.36
CA ARG A 60 24.14 -12.27 18.06
C ARG A 60 23.60 -10.83 17.95
N ARG A 61 22.94 -10.30 18.99
CA ARG A 61 22.43 -8.91 19.03
C ARG A 61 23.55 -7.87 18.90
N THR A 62 24.67 -8.05 19.61
CA THR A 62 25.84 -7.15 19.52
C THR A 62 26.44 -7.16 18.11
N ILE A 63 26.51 -8.32 17.47
CA ILE A 63 26.96 -8.45 16.07
C ILE A 63 25.99 -7.73 15.11
N ALA A 64 24.68 -7.87 15.28
CA ALA A 64 23.70 -7.17 14.45
C ALA A 64 23.79 -5.64 14.59
N ILE A 65 23.98 -5.12 15.81
CA ILE A 65 24.16 -3.68 16.08
C ILE A 65 25.46 -3.14 15.46
N SER A 66 26.55 -3.92 15.49
CA SER A 66 27.82 -3.51 14.86
C SER A 66 27.76 -3.56 13.33
N LEU A 67 27.12 -4.58 12.75
CA LEU A 67 26.87 -4.67 11.31
C LEU A 67 26.07 -3.46 10.79
N LEU A 68 24.94 -3.12 11.43
CA LEU A 68 24.12 -1.96 11.05
C LEU A 68 24.85 -0.63 11.25
N THR A 69 25.69 -0.54 12.29
CA THR A 69 26.56 0.63 12.52
C THR A 69 27.54 0.81 11.38
N SER A 70 28.35 -0.21 11.08
CA SER A 70 29.37 -0.15 10.03
C SER A 70 28.74 0.08 8.66
N LEU A 71 27.61 -0.56 8.36
CA LEU A 71 26.90 -0.39 7.10
C LEU A 71 26.31 1.03 6.93
N ALA A 72 25.74 1.61 7.99
CA ALA A 72 25.20 2.98 7.93
C ALA A 72 26.31 4.04 7.76
N ASP A 73 27.54 3.72 8.18
CA ASP A 73 28.72 4.55 8.01
C ASP A 73 29.42 4.31 6.65
N GLU A 74 29.45 3.07 6.15
CA GLU A 74 29.82 2.72 4.76
C GLU A 74 28.89 3.42 3.75
N ALA A 75 27.58 3.41 3.99
CA ALA A 75 26.59 4.01 3.09
C ALA A 75 26.79 5.50 2.82
N ARG A 76 27.56 6.20 3.68
CA ARG A 76 27.95 7.60 3.46
C ARG A 76 28.83 7.79 2.21
N SER A 77 29.59 6.77 1.77
CA SER A 77 30.45 6.83 0.59
C SER A 77 29.80 6.29 -0.70
N TYR A 78 28.64 5.62 -0.61
CA TYR A 78 27.93 5.12 -1.79
C TYR A 78 27.60 6.25 -2.76
N GLN A 79 27.93 6.06 -4.04
CA GLN A 79 27.73 7.07 -5.09
C GLN A 79 26.23 7.29 -5.39
N HIS A 80 25.41 6.24 -5.25
CA HIS A 80 23.97 6.30 -5.50
C HIS A 80 23.22 6.80 -4.26
N GLN A 81 22.73 8.06 -4.32
CA GLN A 81 21.95 8.68 -3.24
C GLN A 81 20.70 7.86 -2.86
N THR A 82 20.04 7.24 -3.84
CA THR A 82 18.93 6.27 -3.66
C THR A 82 19.28 5.15 -2.66
N LEU A 83 20.45 4.53 -2.82
CA LEU A 83 20.92 3.45 -1.96
C LEU A 83 21.29 3.99 -0.58
N ARG A 84 22.03 5.11 -0.53
CA ARG A 84 22.40 5.80 0.71
C ARG A 84 21.17 6.08 1.58
N ALA A 85 20.12 6.67 1.00
CA ALA A 85 18.88 7.00 1.68
C ALA A 85 18.19 5.75 2.27
N ARG A 86 17.98 4.71 1.45
CA ARG A 86 17.33 3.46 1.90
C ARG A 86 18.12 2.76 3.00
N VAL A 87 19.43 2.61 2.82
CA VAL A 87 20.29 1.90 3.79
C VAL A 87 20.34 2.65 5.12
N GLN A 88 20.46 3.98 5.11
CA GLN A 88 20.47 4.78 6.34
C GLN A 88 19.11 4.78 7.04
N ALA A 89 17.98 4.89 6.31
CA ALA A 89 16.64 4.85 6.92
C ALA A 89 16.29 3.48 7.52
N ARG A 90 16.72 2.39 6.89
CA ARG A 90 16.47 1.03 7.37
C ARG A 90 17.40 0.65 8.52
N ALA A 91 18.66 1.11 8.49
CA ALA A 91 19.55 1.00 9.65
C ALA A 91 19.01 1.82 10.84
N ALA A 92 18.43 3.00 10.61
CA ALA A 92 17.78 3.79 11.66
C ALA A 92 16.58 3.06 12.29
N ASP A 93 15.64 2.55 11.47
CA ASP A 93 14.48 1.81 11.97
C ASP A 93 14.87 0.55 12.76
N ALA A 94 15.90 -0.17 12.31
CA ALA A 94 16.43 -1.35 12.97
C ALA A 94 17.18 -1.04 14.29
N LEU A 95 17.94 0.06 14.33
CA LEU A 95 18.71 0.48 15.52
C LEU A 95 17.86 1.19 16.59
N TRP A 96 16.64 1.63 16.27
CA TRP A 96 15.79 2.44 17.16
C TRP A 96 15.67 1.89 18.59
N GLU A 97 15.45 0.58 18.72
CA GLU A 97 15.29 -0.12 20.01
C GLU A 97 16.61 -0.34 20.79
N SER A 98 17.71 0.28 20.34
CA SER A 98 19.05 0.14 20.93
C SER A 98 19.80 1.48 21.05
N ASP A 99 19.62 2.41 20.10
CA ASP A 99 20.22 3.74 20.10
C ASP A 99 19.33 4.75 19.35
N VAL A 100 18.44 5.41 20.10
CA VAL A 100 17.44 6.36 19.58
C VAL A 100 18.09 7.60 18.94
N GLU A 101 19.14 8.16 19.54
CA GLU A 101 19.77 9.39 19.03
C GLU A 101 20.61 9.12 17.78
N LYS A 102 21.28 7.97 17.69
CA LYS A 102 21.90 7.52 16.45
C LYS A 102 20.86 7.24 15.38
N ALA A 103 19.74 6.59 15.72
CA ALA A 103 18.66 6.35 14.77
C ALA A 103 18.03 7.66 14.24
N ARG A 104 17.75 8.64 15.10
CA ARG A 104 17.34 10.01 14.72
C ARG A 104 18.36 10.66 13.77
N THR A 105 19.65 10.55 14.09
CA THR A 105 20.74 11.08 13.27
C THR A 105 20.83 10.39 11.90
N LEU A 106 20.61 9.08 11.84
CA LEU A 106 20.59 8.31 10.59
C LEU A 106 19.33 8.61 9.75
N PHE A 107 18.16 8.79 10.36
CA PHE A 107 16.95 9.23 9.65
C PHE A 107 17.12 10.61 9.01
N ARG A 108 17.74 11.59 9.69
CA ARG A 108 18.02 12.91 9.08
C ARG A 108 18.96 12.79 7.88
N ARG A 109 20.07 12.05 8.00
CA ARG A 109 20.99 11.81 6.86
C ARG A 109 20.31 11.07 5.69
N ALA A 110 19.42 10.12 6.01
CA ALA A 110 18.63 9.42 5.01
C ALA A 110 17.66 10.37 4.29
N TRP A 111 17.08 11.33 5.01
CA TRP A 111 16.24 12.38 4.46
C TRP A 111 17.03 13.33 3.56
N ASP A 112 18.21 13.80 3.99
CA ASP A 112 19.11 14.63 3.17
C ASP A 112 19.49 13.92 1.85
N ALA A 113 19.81 12.62 1.93
CA ALA A 113 20.13 11.80 0.76
C ALA A 113 18.91 11.55 -0.14
N ALA A 114 17.72 11.34 0.45
CA ALA A 114 16.47 11.18 -0.28
C ALA A 114 16.06 12.48 -0.99
N ASP A 115 16.25 13.64 -0.36
CA ASP A 115 15.97 14.94 -0.94
C ASP A 115 16.86 15.23 -2.16
N ALA A 116 18.17 14.98 -2.04
CA ALA A 116 19.11 15.08 -3.15
C ALA A 116 18.75 14.12 -4.31
N ALA A 117 18.36 12.88 -3.98
CA ALA A 117 17.95 11.88 -4.96
C ALA A 117 16.64 12.25 -5.68
N ASP A 118 15.60 12.64 -4.93
CA ASP A 118 14.31 13.10 -5.47
C ASP A 118 14.52 14.30 -6.41
N LYS A 119 15.29 15.31 -5.98
CA LYS A 119 15.57 16.53 -6.76
C LYS A 119 16.35 16.24 -8.03
N GLU A 120 17.34 15.33 -8.00
CA GLU A 120 18.00 14.89 -9.23
C GLU A 120 17.05 14.09 -10.15
N ALA A 121 16.25 13.17 -9.60
CA ALA A 121 15.35 12.36 -10.39
C ALA A 121 14.26 13.22 -11.09
N TRP A 122 13.73 14.23 -10.41
CA TRP A 122 12.83 15.24 -10.99
C TRP A 122 13.50 16.19 -12.00
N ARG A 123 14.81 16.45 -11.88
CA ARG A 123 15.59 17.15 -12.92
C ARG A 123 15.68 16.29 -14.18
N ARG A 124 16.17 15.04 -14.05
CA ARG A 124 16.31 14.09 -15.18
C ARG A 124 14.96 13.83 -15.86
N TYR A 125 13.87 13.71 -15.09
CA TYR A 125 12.51 13.56 -15.62
C TYR A 125 12.06 14.76 -16.48
N ARG A 126 12.36 16.00 -16.07
CA ARG A 126 12.09 17.21 -16.88
C ARG A 126 12.92 17.24 -18.16
N GLU A 127 14.22 16.99 -18.07
CA GLU A 127 15.13 16.92 -19.22
C GLU A 127 14.69 15.87 -20.26
N GLN A 128 14.21 14.71 -19.80
CA GLN A 128 13.62 13.67 -20.66
C GLN A 128 12.28 14.12 -21.26
N ARG A 129 11.41 14.78 -20.48
CA ARG A 129 10.09 15.27 -20.96
C ARG A 129 10.21 16.37 -22.01
N GLU A 130 11.16 17.29 -21.84
CA GLU A 130 11.47 18.34 -22.81
C GLU A 130 12.12 17.79 -24.10
N SER A 131 12.85 16.68 -23.99
CA SER A 131 13.38 15.94 -25.14
C SER A 131 12.27 15.16 -25.86
N ALA A 132 11.39 14.47 -25.12
CA ALA A 132 10.27 13.71 -25.65
C ALA A 132 9.26 14.61 -26.39
N ALA A 133 8.98 15.80 -25.87
CA ALA A 133 8.14 16.81 -26.51
C ALA A 133 8.63 17.26 -27.92
N ARG A 134 9.89 16.98 -28.28
CA ARG A 134 10.48 17.27 -29.60
C ARG A 134 10.33 16.11 -30.61
N GLY A 135 9.59 15.05 -30.27
CA GLY A 135 9.17 14.01 -31.23
C GLY A 135 9.29 12.55 -30.78
N ALA A 136 9.76 12.27 -29.56
CA ALA A 136 9.89 10.89 -29.07
C ALA A 136 8.69 10.52 -28.19
N ASN A 137 7.80 9.65 -28.70
CA ASN A 137 6.61 9.16 -27.99
C ASN A 137 6.97 8.08 -26.95
N GLN A 138 7.86 8.42 -26.02
CA GLN A 138 8.39 7.53 -24.99
C GLN A 138 7.58 7.64 -23.68
N TYR A 139 7.29 6.49 -23.06
CA TYR A 139 6.71 6.45 -21.72
C TYR A 139 7.78 6.76 -20.69
N ILE A 140 7.78 8.00 -20.16
CA ILE A 140 8.68 8.41 -19.10
C ILE A 140 8.07 7.99 -17.76
N GLN A 141 8.73 7.08 -17.06
CA GLN A 141 8.33 6.66 -15.72
C GLN A 141 8.56 7.81 -14.72
N SER A 142 7.53 8.14 -13.93
CA SER A 142 7.65 9.12 -12.84
C SER A 142 8.78 8.71 -11.86
N PRO A 143 9.59 9.66 -11.38
CA PRO A 143 10.68 9.36 -10.47
C PRO A 143 10.17 8.79 -9.12
N PRO A 144 10.96 7.97 -8.43
CA PRO A 144 10.60 7.46 -7.11
C PRO A 144 10.58 8.58 -6.06
N GLU A 145 9.66 8.52 -5.10
CA GLU A 145 9.56 9.45 -3.97
C GLU A 145 10.27 8.87 -2.73
N LEU A 146 11.59 9.00 -2.66
CA LEU A 146 12.41 8.44 -1.58
C LEU A 146 12.13 9.13 -0.25
N ARG A 147 11.81 10.43 -0.26
CA ARG A 147 11.36 11.14 0.95
C ARG A 147 10.09 10.49 1.54
N SER A 148 9.20 9.93 0.71
CA SER A 148 8.02 9.19 1.20
C SER A 148 8.36 7.85 1.87
N GLU A 149 9.50 7.23 1.50
CA GLU A 149 9.99 5.99 2.13
C GLU A 149 10.61 6.29 3.50
N VAL A 150 11.47 7.31 3.58
CA VAL A 150 12.09 7.76 4.84
C VAL A 150 11.04 8.24 5.84
N LEU A 151 10.09 9.09 5.40
CA LEU A 151 9.00 9.59 6.23
C LEU A 151 8.13 8.45 6.82
N ARG A 152 7.84 7.40 6.03
CA ARG A 152 7.06 6.25 6.52
C ARG A 152 7.82 5.46 7.59
N LEU A 153 9.14 5.33 7.47
CA LEU A 153 9.95 4.65 8.48
C LEU A 153 10.08 5.48 9.75
N SER A 154 10.36 6.78 9.65
CA SER A 154 10.43 7.66 10.83
C SER A 154 9.09 7.74 11.57
N ALA A 155 7.96 7.78 10.85
CA ALA A 155 6.63 7.94 11.44
C ALA A 155 6.21 6.79 12.38
N LYS A 156 6.76 5.59 12.19
CA LYS A 156 6.53 4.44 13.09
C LYS A 156 7.26 4.60 14.43
N ARG A 157 8.31 5.43 14.47
CA ARG A 157 9.26 5.52 15.57
C ARG A 157 9.18 6.85 16.33
N ASP A 158 9.15 7.96 15.60
CA ASP A 158 9.16 9.32 16.14
C ASP A 158 8.23 10.24 15.34
N ARG A 159 7.17 10.70 16.01
CA ARG A 159 6.26 11.68 15.42
C ARG A 159 6.94 13.03 15.22
N ALA A 160 7.71 13.52 16.19
CA ALA A 160 8.30 14.86 16.12
C ALA A 160 9.27 14.97 14.94
N LEU A 161 10.09 13.94 14.72
CA LEU A 161 10.99 13.85 13.55
C LEU A 161 10.22 13.78 12.21
N SER A 162 9.03 13.19 12.21
CA SER A 162 8.20 13.07 11.00
C SER A 162 7.42 14.35 10.70
N GLU A 163 7.02 15.10 11.74
CA GLU A 163 6.46 16.45 11.60
C GLU A 163 7.55 17.45 11.16
N GLU A 164 8.81 17.28 11.61
CA GLU A 164 10.00 18.02 11.12
C GLU A 164 10.20 17.81 9.60
N PHE A 165 10.15 16.56 9.13
CA PHE A 165 10.22 16.24 7.70
C PHE A 165 9.01 16.77 6.89
N LEU A 166 7.79 16.69 7.43
CA LEU A 166 6.60 17.26 6.79
C LEU A 166 6.61 18.79 6.74
N ALA A 167 7.22 19.47 7.71
CA ALA A 167 7.47 20.90 7.66
C ALA A 167 8.45 21.27 6.53
N GLN A 168 9.56 20.52 6.39
CA GLN A 168 10.52 20.75 5.30
C GLN A 168 9.90 20.56 3.91
N LEU A 169 9.03 19.56 3.69
CA LEU A 169 8.27 19.44 2.43
C LEU A 169 7.36 20.63 2.18
N THR A 170 6.80 21.24 3.23
CA THR A 170 5.93 22.41 3.13
C THR A 170 6.75 23.64 2.74
N ASP A 171 7.90 23.86 3.37
CA ASP A 171 8.83 24.95 3.05
C ASP A 171 9.37 24.85 1.62
N ASP A 172 9.75 23.66 1.16
CA ASP A 172 10.19 23.45 -0.23
C ASP A 172 9.06 23.71 -1.23
N THR A 173 7.84 23.25 -0.94
CA THR A 173 6.66 23.58 -1.77
C THR A 173 6.46 25.10 -1.87
N ASN A 174 6.58 25.82 -0.75
CA ASN A 174 6.45 27.28 -0.69
C ASN A 174 7.58 28.01 -1.43
N ARG A 175 8.81 27.48 -1.42
CA ARG A 175 9.95 28.03 -2.18
C ARG A 175 9.74 27.85 -3.69
N GLU A 176 9.32 26.66 -4.13
CA GLU A 176 9.10 26.37 -5.55
C GLU A 176 7.96 27.21 -6.14
N THR A 177 6.89 27.47 -5.38
CA THR A 177 5.80 28.37 -5.81
C THR A 177 6.14 29.87 -5.76
N SER A 178 7.28 30.25 -5.17
CA SER A 178 7.73 31.65 -5.01
C SER A 178 8.98 31.99 -5.83
N GLY A 179 9.39 31.12 -6.76
CA GLY A 179 10.60 31.31 -7.58
C GLY A 179 10.43 32.31 -8.72
N PRO A 180 11.52 32.99 -9.17
CA PRO A 180 11.46 33.92 -10.29
C PRO A 180 10.99 33.21 -11.57
N GLY A 181 9.80 33.60 -12.07
CA GLY A 181 9.04 32.89 -13.10
C GLY A 181 7.65 32.44 -12.66
N SER A 182 7.27 32.60 -11.38
CA SER A 182 5.94 32.28 -10.85
C SER A 182 4.86 33.35 -11.12
N ASP A 183 5.08 34.28 -12.05
CA ASP A 183 4.33 35.54 -12.21
C ASP A 183 2.81 35.41 -12.49
N ASN A 184 2.31 34.20 -12.75
CA ASN A 184 0.87 33.91 -12.91
C ASN A 184 0.21 33.19 -11.72
N VAL A 185 0.96 32.80 -10.67
CA VAL A 185 0.39 32.13 -9.49
C VAL A 185 -0.08 33.17 -8.47
N ASN A 186 -1.25 33.74 -8.72
CA ASN A 186 -1.89 34.68 -7.81
C ASN A 186 -2.17 33.99 -6.44
N PRO A 187 -1.67 34.50 -5.29
CA PRO A 187 -1.85 33.86 -4.00
C PRO A 187 -3.31 33.81 -3.52
N ALA A 188 -4.24 34.52 -4.18
CA ALA A 188 -5.68 34.31 -3.98
C ALA A 188 -6.14 32.90 -4.39
N ASN A 189 -5.55 32.30 -5.43
CA ASN A 189 -5.92 30.97 -5.93
C ASN A 189 -5.53 29.84 -4.97
N LEU A 190 -4.58 30.08 -4.04
CA LEU A 190 -4.18 29.11 -3.01
C LEU A 190 -5.30 28.82 -1.98
N LYS A 191 -6.39 29.61 -1.98
CA LYS A 191 -7.56 29.39 -1.11
C LYS A 191 -8.61 28.47 -1.74
N THR A 192 -8.70 28.42 -3.06
CA THR A 192 -9.57 27.49 -3.80
C THR A 192 -8.76 26.27 -4.27
N ALA A 193 -8.05 25.63 -3.34
CA ALA A 193 -7.21 24.46 -3.64
C ALA A 193 -8.08 23.31 -4.16
N ASP A 194 -7.79 22.83 -5.36
CA ASP A 194 -8.53 21.77 -6.03
C ASP A 194 -8.54 20.48 -5.18
N PRO A 195 -9.71 19.90 -4.84
CA PRO A 195 -9.79 18.63 -4.13
C PRO A 195 -9.04 17.46 -4.81
N GLU A 196 -8.83 17.51 -6.13
CA GLU A 196 -8.00 16.52 -6.86
C GLU A 196 -6.49 16.79 -6.73
N ASP A 197 -6.05 18.06 -6.70
CA ASP A 197 -4.62 18.47 -6.68
C ASP A 197 -4.24 19.26 -5.40
N PRO A 198 -4.23 18.61 -4.21
CA PRO A 198 -3.82 19.26 -2.97
C PRO A 198 -2.29 19.47 -2.89
N PRO A 199 -1.80 20.51 -2.18
CA PRO A 199 -0.38 20.80 -2.03
C PRO A 199 0.46 19.58 -1.62
N PHE A 200 1.65 19.43 -2.21
CA PHE A 200 2.45 18.19 -2.13
C PHE A 200 2.65 17.66 -0.70
N ALA A 201 3.00 18.52 0.26
CA ALA A 201 3.16 18.12 1.67
C ALA A 201 1.86 17.59 2.31
N LEU A 202 0.68 18.12 1.92
CA LEU A 202 -0.63 17.63 2.33
C LEU A 202 -0.94 16.28 1.69
N ALA A 203 -0.65 16.13 0.40
CA ALA A 203 -0.79 14.88 -0.34
C ALA A 203 0.08 13.75 0.25
N GLN A 204 1.31 14.07 0.69
CA GLN A 204 2.23 13.16 1.37
C GLN A 204 1.78 12.83 2.80
N ARG A 205 1.28 13.80 3.59
CA ARG A 205 0.73 13.55 4.94
C ARG A 205 -0.47 12.58 4.90
N LEU A 206 -1.36 12.73 3.92
CA LEU A 206 -2.50 11.81 3.71
C LEU A 206 -2.06 10.44 3.16
N GLN A 207 -1.02 10.39 2.32
CA GLN A 207 -0.41 9.15 1.83
C GLN A 207 0.25 8.36 2.96
N LEU A 208 0.95 9.04 3.87
CA LEU A 208 1.51 8.47 5.10
C LEU A 208 0.41 7.89 6.00
N ALA A 209 -0.62 8.70 6.31
CA ALA A 209 -1.73 8.27 7.15
C ALA A 209 -2.46 7.05 6.56
N SER A 210 -2.69 7.03 5.24
CA SER A 210 -3.32 5.90 4.54
C SER A 210 -2.47 4.63 4.64
N ARG A 211 -1.14 4.71 4.42
CA ARG A 211 -0.24 3.55 4.58
C ARG A 211 -0.21 3.02 6.02
N LEU A 212 -0.16 3.91 7.03
CA LEU A 212 -0.21 3.51 8.45
C LEU A 212 -1.54 2.83 8.80
N LEU A 213 -2.65 3.34 8.25
CA LEU A 213 -3.98 2.76 8.42
C LEU A 213 -4.07 1.38 7.76
N GLU A 214 -3.55 1.22 6.54
CA GLU A 214 -3.48 -0.07 5.83
C GLU A 214 -2.70 -1.10 6.65
N GLU A 215 -1.50 -0.73 7.14
CA GLU A 215 -0.65 -1.50 8.06
C GLU A 215 -1.31 -1.81 9.42
N GLY A 216 -2.44 -1.17 9.75
CA GLY A 216 -3.26 -1.44 10.93
C GLY A 216 -3.06 -0.49 12.11
N ASP A 217 -2.13 0.46 12.02
CA ASP A 217 -1.87 1.45 13.06
C ASP A 217 -2.83 2.64 12.96
N ILE A 218 -4.09 2.40 13.32
CA ILE A 218 -5.16 3.41 13.34
C ILE A 218 -4.74 4.62 14.21
N ALA A 219 -4.06 4.39 15.33
CA ALA A 219 -3.68 5.44 16.27
C ALA A 219 -2.63 6.42 15.68
N ARG A 220 -1.58 5.92 15.02
CA ARG A 220 -0.61 6.79 14.31
C ARG A 220 -1.23 7.37 13.04
N ALA A 221 -2.04 6.61 12.30
CA ALA A 221 -2.70 7.08 11.10
C ALA A 221 -3.56 8.33 11.37
N LEU A 222 -4.38 8.31 12.43
CA LEU A 222 -5.18 9.45 12.85
C LEU A 222 -4.33 10.66 13.26
N GLN A 223 -3.21 10.45 13.97
CA GLN A 223 -2.31 11.53 14.39
C GLN A 223 -1.73 12.34 13.21
N PHE A 224 -1.48 11.69 12.06
CA PHE A 224 -1.06 12.38 10.84
C PHE A 224 -2.26 12.87 9.99
N ALA A 225 -3.39 12.16 9.99
CA ALA A 225 -4.56 12.55 9.21
C ALA A 225 -5.27 13.80 9.77
N ASP A 226 -5.38 13.95 11.09
CA ASP A 226 -6.29 14.92 11.71
C ASP A 226 -5.96 16.39 11.38
N SER A 227 -4.68 16.71 11.10
CA SER A 227 -4.26 18.04 10.63
C SER A 227 -4.40 18.23 9.11
N ALA A 228 -4.61 17.15 8.36
CA ALA A 228 -4.76 17.12 6.91
C ALA A 228 -6.22 16.93 6.43
N LEU A 229 -7.13 16.60 7.35
CA LEU A 229 -8.58 16.54 7.12
C LEU A 229 -9.27 17.90 7.40
N ASP A 230 -8.51 19.00 7.32
CA ASP A 230 -9.01 20.36 7.53
C ASP A 230 -9.90 20.86 6.38
N ARG A 231 -9.73 20.28 5.18
CA ARG A 231 -10.40 20.59 3.91
C ARG A 231 -10.75 19.32 3.12
N VAL A 232 -11.64 19.44 2.15
CA VAL A 232 -11.99 18.33 1.24
C VAL A 232 -10.85 18.05 0.26
N THR A 233 -10.41 16.80 0.19
CA THR A 233 -9.52 16.31 -0.87
C THR A 233 -9.88 14.86 -1.22
N THR A 234 -9.61 14.43 -2.46
CA THR A 234 -9.83 13.04 -2.90
C THR A 234 -9.02 12.06 -2.04
N ARG A 235 -7.78 12.43 -1.65
CA ARG A 235 -6.95 11.66 -0.71
C ARG A 235 -7.53 11.60 0.70
N GLY A 236 -8.16 12.68 1.18
CA GLY A 236 -8.82 12.75 2.48
C GLY A 236 -10.08 11.89 2.54
N ILE A 237 -10.91 11.90 1.50
CA ILE A 237 -12.09 11.02 1.42
C ILE A 237 -11.68 9.56 1.18
N PHE A 238 -10.59 9.28 0.47
CA PHE A 238 -10.01 7.93 0.42
C PHE A 238 -9.60 7.44 1.81
N PHE A 239 -8.86 8.27 2.56
CA PHE A 239 -8.46 7.95 3.93
C PHE A 239 -9.68 7.68 4.82
N LEU A 240 -10.71 8.55 4.77
CA LEU A 240 -11.92 8.35 5.57
C LEU A 240 -12.71 7.10 5.14
N SER A 241 -12.80 6.81 3.84
CA SER A 241 -13.46 5.60 3.32
C SER A 241 -12.76 4.33 3.80
N ALA A 242 -11.41 4.29 3.73
CA ALA A 242 -10.61 3.19 4.24
C ALA A 242 -10.63 3.10 5.78
N LEU A 243 -10.72 4.24 6.48
CA LEU A 243 -10.86 4.26 7.95
C LEU A 243 -12.20 3.64 8.34
N ARG A 244 -13.27 3.94 7.59
CA ARG A 244 -14.61 3.39 7.80
C ARG A 244 -14.69 1.86 7.67
N GLU A 245 -13.79 1.25 6.87
CA GLU A 245 -13.63 -0.21 6.78
C GLU A 245 -13.07 -0.85 8.08
N LYS A 246 -12.49 -0.04 8.99
CA LYS A 246 -11.81 -0.51 10.23
C LYS A 246 -12.40 0.08 11.52
N ASP A 247 -12.77 1.35 11.52
CA ASP A 247 -13.47 2.08 12.58
C ASP A 247 -14.47 3.05 11.95
N GLN A 248 -15.75 2.64 11.91
CA GLN A 248 -16.82 3.47 11.38
C GLN A 248 -17.02 4.76 12.18
N VAL A 249 -16.88 4.72 13.52
CA VAL A 249 -17.23 5.86 14.38
C VAL A 249 -16.19 6.97 14.23
N ALA A 250 -14.90 6.62 14.24
CA ALA A 250 -13.81 7.57 14.02
C ALA A 250 -13.86 8.20 12.62
N ALA A 251 -14.34 7.47 11.60
CA ALA A 251 -14.52 7.96 10.24
C ALA A 251 -15.77 8.86 10.09
N ASP A 252 -16.95 8.39 10.51
CA ASP A 252 -18.22 9.11 10.39
C ASP A 252 -18.16 10.45 11.16
N GLN A 253 -17.50 10.50 12.33
CA GLN A 253 -17.25 11.74 13.08
C GLN A 253 -16.34 12.73 12.33
N ARG A 254 -15.28 12.25 11.68
CA ARG A 254 -14.34 13.11 10.93
C ARG A 254 -14.94 13.61 9.62
N PHE A 255 -15.72 12.78 8.94
CA PHE A 255 -16.51 13.20 7.80
C PHE A 255 -17.51 14.30 8.18
N ALA A 256 -18.22 14.17 9.30
CA ALA A 256 -19.13 15.21 9.80
C ALA A 256 -18.41 16.55 10.06
N ASN A 257 -17.22 16.50 10.68
CA ASN A 257 -16.39 17.68 10.92
C ASN A 257 -15.89 18.34 9.63
N MET A 258 -15.46 17.55 8.63
CA MET A 258 -15.04 18.05 7.32
C MET A 258 -16.21 18.68 6.55
N LEU A 259 -17.37 18.01 6.54
CA LEU A 259 -18.60 18.52 5.94
C LEU A 259 -19.00 19.87 6.55
N ALA A 260 -19.02 19.98 7.89
CA ALA A 260 -19.37 21.23 8.57
C ALA A 260 -18.43 22.40 8.20
N ARG A 261 -17.12 22.13 8.05
CA ARG A 261 -16.14 23.11 7.56
C ARG A 261 -16.40 23.53 6.12
N THR A 262 -16.70 22.57 5.25
CA THR A 262 -16.99 22.80 3.81
C THR A 262 -18.25 23.65 3.63
N VAL A 263 -19.27 23.44 4.47
CA VAL A 263 -20.50 24.25 4.47
C VAL A 263 -20.25 25.67 4.98
N ALA A 264 -19.39 25.84 5.99
CA ALA A 264 -19.02 27.15 6.55
C ALA A 264 -18.05 27.95 5.67
N ASP A 265 -17.22 27.29 4.87
CA ASP A 265 -16.31 27.93 3.92
C ASP A 265 -17.07 28.51 2.71
N PRO A 266 -16.98 29.82 2.44
CA PRO A 266 -17.65 30.44 1.29
C PRO A 266 -17.01 30.13 -0.07
N THR A 267 -15.79 29.59 -0.12
CA THR A 267 -15.10 29.26 -1.39
C THR A 267 -15.42 27.87 -1.94
N SER A 268 -15.90 26.96 -1.09
CA SER A 268 -16.34 25.61 -1.46
C SER A 268 -17.44 25.61 -2.54
N ASP A 269 -17.30 24.71 -3.51
CA ASP A 269 -18.13 24.60 -4.70
C ASP A 269 -18.65 23.17 -4.93
N ALA A 270 -19.17 22.91 -6.13
CA ALA A 270 -19.68 21.60 -6.50
C ALA A 270 -18.61 20.50 -6.60
N VAL A 271 -17.30 20.80 -6.74
CA VAL A 271 -16.24 19.77 -6.65
C VAL A 271 -16.13 19.25 -5.23
N GLY A 272 -16.15 20.15 -4.24
CA GLY A 272 -16.16 19.78 -2.82
C GLY A 272 -17.35 18.89 -2.48
N VAL A 273 -18.54 19.23 -2.98
CA VAL A 273 -19.75 18.41 -2.85
C VAL A 273 -19.60 17.05 -3.55
N SER A 274 -19.01 17.01 -4.75
CA SER A 274 -18.78 15.75 -5.49
C SER A 274 -17.86 14.78 -4.75
N VAL A 275 -16.73 15.28 -4.26
CA VAL A 275 -15.74 14.49 -3.53
C VAL A 275 -16.30 14.03 -2.18
N LEU A 276 -17.05 14.88 -1.45
CA LEU A 276 -17.80 14.47 -0.25
C LEU A 276 -18.87 13.40 -0.55
N SER A 277 -19.57 13.47 -1.69
CA SER A 277 -20.62 12.51 -2.05
C SER A 277 -20.09 11.07 -2.19
N SER A 278 -18.80 10.92 -2.51
CA SER A 278 -18.12 9.63 -2.62
C SER A 278 -18.12 8.87 -1.29
N TYR A 279 -17.94 9.55 -0.15
CA TYR A 279 -18.05 8.91 1.17
C TYR A 279 -19.46 8.38 1.45
N VAL A 280 -20.50 9.13 1.02
CA VAL A 280 -21.89 8.90 1.43
C VAL A 280 -22.59 7.85 0.57
N PHE A 281 -22.25 7.77 -0.72
CA PHE A 281 -22.96 6.93 -1.68
C PHE A 281 -22.06 5.99 -2.50
N THR A 282 -20.87 6.43 -2.92
CA THR A 282 -20.00 5.68 -3.84
C THR A 282 -18.56 5.57 -3.34
N PRO A 283 -18.30 4.87 -2.22
CA PRO A 283 -16.98 4.82 -1.62
C PRO A 283 -15.95 4.26 -2.60
N PHE A 284 -14.78 4.89 -2.61
CA PHE A 284 -13.67 4.61 -3.55
C PHE A 284 -13.98 4.88 -5.05
N LEU A 285 -15.16 5.38 -5.42
CA LEU A 285 -15.43 5.99 -6.73
C LEU A 285 -15.56 7.50 -6.55
N TYR A 286 -14.62 8.24 -7.14
CA TYR A 286 -14.61 9.69 -7.19
C TYR A 286 -15.07 10.15 -8.57
N ILE A 287 -16.05 11.05 -8.60
CA ILE A 287 -16.37 11.83 -9.80
C ILE A 287 -15.71 13.21 -9.63
N ILE A 288 -14.93 13.64 -10.61
CA ILE A 288 -14.33 14.97 -10.63
C ILE A 288 -15.03 15.77 -11.71
N VAL A 289 -15.51 16.96 -11.35
CA VAL A 289 -16.22 17.87 -12.26
C VAL A 289 -15.38 19.11 -12.51
N ARG A 290 -15.42 19.63 -13.74
CA ARG A 290 -14.55 20.72 -14.20
C ARG A 290 -15.35 21.77 -14.97
N GLY A 291 -15.07 23.06 -14.76
CA GLY A 291 -15.74 24.17 -15.46
C GLY A 291 -15.66 24.11 -16.98
N ASN A 292 -14.57 23.54 -17.52
CA ASN A 292 -14.41 23.32 -18.96
C ASN A 292 -15.29 22.18 -19.53
N GLY A 293 -15.92 21.37 -18.68
CA GLY A 293 -16.73 20.20 -19.05
C GLY A 293 -15.97 18.87 -19.13
N GLN A 294 -14.68 18.83 -18.77
CA GLN A 294 -13.88 17.59 -18.70
C GLN A 294 -14.16 16.84 -17.38
N ASN A 295 -15.41 16.41 -17.22
CA ASN A 295 -15.79 15.56 -16.11
C ASN A 295 -15.18 14.17 -16.29
N HIS A 296 -14.65 13.58 -15.22
CA HIS A 296 -14.04 12.26 -15.24
C HIS A 296 -14.30 11.48 -13.95
N SER A 297 -13.87 10.22 -13.90
CA SER A 297 -14.10 9.35 -12.74
C SER A 297 -12.88 8.48 -12.43
N SER A 298 -12.46 8.48 -11.18
CA SER A 298 -11.38 7.66 -10.64
C SER A 298 -11.94 6.61 -9.68
N GLN A 299 -11.61 5.34 -9.90
CA GLN A 299 -12.12 4.21 -9.10
C GLN A 299 -10.93 3.45 -8.49
N GLN A 300 -10.90 3.34 -7.15
CA GLN A 300 -9.76 2.83 -6.37
C GLN A 300 -10.02 1.45 -5.72
N ARG A 301 -11.18 0.83 -5.99
CA ARG A 301 -11.54 -0.55 -5.61
C ARG A 301 -12.35 -1.20 -6.74
N ASP A 302 -12.18 -2.50 -6.96
CA ASP A 302 -12.88 -3.26 -8.02
C ASP A 302 -14.41 -3.27 -7.87
N ARG A 303 -14.92 -3.06 -6.65
CA ARG A 303 -16.36 -3.07 -6.34
C ARG A 303 -16.76 -1.80 -5.59
N ILE A 304 -17.80 -1.16 -6.08
CA ILE A 304 -18.51 -0.09 -5.37
C ILE A 304 -19.62 -0.76 -4.56
N VAL A 305 -19.61 -0.56 -3.24
CA VAL A 305 -20.64 -1.09 -2.34
C VAL A 305 -21.26 0.09 -1.61
N ALA A 306 -22.57 0.27 -1.72
CA ALA A 306 -23.28 1.35 -1.05
C ALA A 306 -23.08 1.25 0.49
N PRO A 307 -22.54 2.29 1.15
CA PRO A 307 -22.12 2.19 2.54
C PRO A 307 -23.33 2.26 3.48
N ASN A 308 -23.32 1.46 4.54
CA ASN A 308 -24.33 1.54 5.60
C ASN A 308 -24.07 2.78 6.48
N ILE A 309 -24.50 3.95 6.00
CA ILE A 309 -24.36 5.25 6.67
C ILE A 309 -25.67 5.63 7.37
N ALA A 310 -25.51 6.09 8.61
CA ALA A 310 -26.58 6.59 9.48
C ALA A 310 -27.48 7.61 8.76
N PRO A 311 -28.81 7.52 8.85
CA PRO A 311 -29.74 8.44 8.19
C PRO A 311 -29.45 9.92 8.49
N GLU A 312 -29.03 10.22 9.72
CA GLU A 312 -28.73 11.56 10.21
C GLU A 312 -27.51 12.15 9.51
N LEU A 313 -26.46 11.35 9.30
CA LEU A 313 -25.24 11.79 8.60
C LEU A 313 -25.47 11.96 7.09
N ARG A 314 -26.30 11.09 6.51
CA ARG A 314 -26.75 11.19 5.12
C ARG A 314 -27.57 12.46 4.88
N LEU A 315 -28.51 12.75 5.79
CA LEU A 315 -29.34 13.96 5.75
C LEU A 315 -28.52 15.23 6.01
N ALA A 316 -27.53 15.17 6.91
CA ALA A 316 -26.57 16.25 7.12
C ALA A 316 -25.77 16.55 5.84
N PHE A 317 -25.28 15.51 5.13
CA PHE A 317 -24.63 15.69 3.82
C PHE A 317 -25.58 16.33 2.81
N LEU A 318 -26.79 15.81 2.65
CA LEU A 318 -27.74 16.33 1.65
C LEU A 318 -28.12 17.80 1.92
N ARG A 319 -28.26 18.19 3.20
CA ARG A 319 -28.48 19.60 3.60
C ARG A 319 -27.27 20.48 3.32
N GLY A 320 -26.07 20.03 3.67
CA GLY A 320 -24.83 20.77 3.40
C GLY A 320 -24.54 20.93 1.90
N ALA A 321 -24.74 19.86 1.13
CA ALA A 321 -24.66 19.87 -0.33
C ALA A 321 -25.66 20.87 -0.94
N THR A 322 -26.92 20.85 -0.49
CA THR A 322 -27.95 21.80 -0.93
C THR A 322 -27.54 23.25 -0.65
N GLN A 323 -27.03 23.54 0.56
CA GLN A 323 -26.55 24.88 0.94
C GLN A 323 -25.34 25.37 0.13
N ILE A 324 -24.52 24.47 -0.41
CA ILE A 324 -23.40 24.82 -1.30
C ILE A 324 -23.88 24.99 -2.75
N LEU A 325 -24.74 24.10 -3.25
CA LEU A 325 -25.23 24.12 -4.64
C LEU A 325 -26.25 25.25 -4.91
N LEU A 326 -26.94 25.76 -3.88
CA LEU A 326 -27.82 26.93 -3.96
C LEU A 326 -27.10 28.28 -3.79
N ARG A 327 -25.76 28.30 -3.65
CA ARG A 327 -25.00 29.57 -3.63
C ARG A 327 -25.23 30.32 -4.96
N PRO A 328 -25.39 31.66 -4.96
CA PRO A 328 -25.68 32.41 -6.19
C PRO A 328 -24.61 32.19 -7.27
N PRO A 329 -24.97 31.60 -8.43
CA PRO A 329 -23.99 31.25 -9.45
C PRO A 329 -23.51 32.53 -10.13
N GLN A 330 -22.19 32.69 -10.22
CA GLN A 330 -21.59 33.87 -10.84
C GLN A 330 -21.92 33.95 -12.35
N PRO A 331 -21.86 35.13 -12.97
CA PRO A 331 -21.88 35.27 -14.42
C PRO A 331 -20.80 34.40 -15.10
N PRO A 332 -21.02 33.83 -16.30
CA PRO A 332 -20.04 32.93 -16.94
C PRO A 332 -18.66 33.54 -17.18
N ASP A 333 -18.58 34.86 -17.32
CA ASP A 333 -17.38 35.68 -17.48
C ASP A 333 -16.64 35.98 -16.15
N GLN A 334 -17.30 35.72 -15.01
CA GLN A 334 -16.81 36.02 -13.65
C GLN A 334 -16.72 34.77 -12.76
N ASP A 335 -17.20 33.61 -13.22
CA ASP A 335 -17.12 32.34 -12.52
C ASP A 335 -15.66 31.86 -12.41
N ARG A 336 -15.19 31.77 -11.15
CA ARG A 336 -13.85 31.28 -10.78
C ARG A 336 -13.91 30.02 -9.92
N THR A 337 -15.05 29.33 -9.90
CA THR A 337 -15.19 28.02 -9.25
C THR A 337 -14.47 26.94 -10.07
N VAL A 338 -14.02 25.86 -9.41
CA VAL A 338 -13.31 24.76 -10.08
C VAL A 338 -14.31 23.91 -10.87
N ALA A 339 -15.52 23.74 -10.33
CA ALA A 339 -16.63 23.06 -10.99
C ALA A 339 -17.20 23.85 -12.18
N GLY A 340 -17.22 25.18 -12.08
CA GLY A 340 -17.96 26.06 -12.99
C GLY A 340 -19.48 25.83 -12.97
N ARG A 341 -20.23 26.71 -13.65
CA ARG A 341 -21.69 26.55 -13.92
C ARG A 341 -22.04 25.16 -14.50
N ARG A 342 -21.14 24.55 -15.28
CA ARG A 342 -21.29 23.18 -15.85
C ARG A 342 -21.18 22.06 -14.81
N GLY A 343 -20.16 22.10 -13.95
CA GLY A 343 -20.02 21.14 -12.85
C GLY A 343 -21.10 21.32 -11.79
N LEU A 344 -21.58 22.55 -11.60
CA LEU A 344 -22.76 22.84 -10.78
C LEU A 344 -24.02 22.17 -11.36
N TYR A 345 -24.30 22.33 -12.66
CA TYR A 345 -25.41 21.60 -13.32
C TYR A 345 -25.28 20.08 -13.15
N PHE A 346 -24.10 19.53 -13.45
CA PHE A 346 -23.82 18.10 -13.30
C PHE A 346 -24.12 17.60 -11.88
N MET A 347 -23.63 18.31 -10.86
CA MET A 347 -23.76 17.85 -9.46
C MET A 347 -25.17 17.97 -8.92
N ILE A 348 -25.93 19.00 -9.33
CA ILE A 348 -27.36 19.06 -9.02
C ILE A 348 -28.09 17.91 -9.71
N ALA A 349 -27.84 17.66 -11.00
CA ALA A 349 -28.47 16.56 -11.75
C ALA A 349 -28.14 15.17 -11.18
N ARG A 350 -26.88 14.93 -10.74
CA ARG A 350 -26.45 13.66 -10.11
C ARG A 350 -27.05 13.43 -8.73
N LEU A 351 -27.21 14.49 -7.92
CA LEU A 351 -27.75 14.36 -6.55
C LEU A 351 -29.28 14.44 -6.47
N LEU A 352 -29.96 15.03 -7.47
CA LEU A 352 -31.41 15.24 -7.43
C LEU A 352 -32.23 13.95 -7.15
N PRO A 353 -31.95 12.77 -7.76
CA PRO A 353 -32.68 11.54 -7.43
C PRO A 353 -32.47 11.06 -5.99
N LEU A 354 -31.29 11.34 -5.41
CA LEU A 354 -30.98 11.00 -4.01
C LEU A 354 -31.67 11.95 -3.04
N LEU A 355 -31.80 13.23 -3.41
CA LEU A 355 -32.57 14.22 -2.67
C LEU A 355 -34.07 13.87 -2.71
N GLU A 356 -34.61 13.53 -3.88
CA GLU A 356 -35.99 13.05 -4.04
C GLU A 356 -36.27 11.79 -3.20
N GLN A 357 -35.28 10.90 -3.03
CA GLN A 357 -35.40 9.68 -2.22
C GLN A 357 -35.26 9.91 -0.69
N TYR A 358 -34.38 10.81 -0.25
CA TYR A 358 -33.95 10.89 1.17
C TYR A 358 -34.17 12.24 1.85
N ALA A 359 -34.42 13.31 1.11
CA ALA A 359 -34.68 14.66 1.61
C ALA A 359 -35.54 15.47 0.59
N PRO A 360 -36.76 15.00 0.27
CA PRO A 360 -37.57 15.55 -0.81
C PRO A 360 -37.97 17.02 -0.58
N GLU A 361 -37.88 17.52 0.65
CA GLU A 361 -38.09 18.93 0.99
C GLU A 361 -37.06 19.88 0.35
N LEU A 362 -35.86 19.37 0.03
CA LEU A 362 -34.74 20.14 -0.53
C LEU A 362 -34.75 20.18 -2.07
N ALA A 363 -35.46 19.25 -2.72
CA ALA A 363 -35.46 19.10 -4.17
C ALA A 363 -36.06 20.29 -4.97
N PRO A 364 -37.12 21.01 -4.51
CA PRO A 364 -37.73 22.08 -5.31
C PRO A 364 -36.78 23.23 -5.67
N GLU A 365 -36.04 23.76 -4.69
CA GLU A 365 -35.11 24.88 -4.89
C GLU A 365 -33.97 24.51 -5.84
N LEU A 366 -33.45 23.28 -5.70
CA LEU A 366 -32.41 22.76 -6.58
C LEU A 366 -32.90 22.51 -8.01
N ARG A 367 -34.18 22.18 -8.24
CA ARG A 367 -34.74 22.16 -9.60
C ARG A 367 -34.82 23.56 -10.23
N VAL A 368 -35.14 24.59 -9.45
CA VAL A 368 -35.12 26.00 -9.92
C VAL A 368 -33.70 26.43 -10.28
N GLN A 369 -32.71 26.12 -9.45
CA GLN A 369 -31.29 26.36 -9.73
C GLN A 369 -30.81 25.58 -10.97
N LEU A 370 -31.20 24.31 -11.12
CA LEU A 370 -30.85 23.50 -12.29
C LEU A 370 -31.40 24.11 -13.58
N SER A 371 -32.63 24.64 -13.55
CA SER A 371 -33.24 25.34 -14.69
C SER A 371 -32.53 26.68 -15.01
N SER A 372 -32.07 27.43 -14.00
CA SER A 372 -31.43 28.74 -14.22
C SER A 372 -30.04 28.63 -14.86
N ILE A 373 -29.33 27.51 -14.65
CA ILE A 373 -28.00 27.22 -15.23
C ILE A 373 -28.05 26.19 -16.38
N ALA A 374 -29.26 25.75 -16.79
CA ALA A 374 -29.42 24.82 -17.90
C ALA A 374 -28.81 25.28 -19.24
N PRO A 375 -28.83 26.58 -19.63
CA PRO A 375 -28.22 27.03 -20.88
C PRO A 375 -26.71 26.77 -21.00
N ASP A 376 -26.01 26.66 -19.86
CA ASP A 376 -24.56 26.42 -19.81
C ASP A 376 -24.20 24.93 -20.06
N ALA A 377 -25.17 24.03 -19.92
CA ALA A 377 -24.99 22.58 -19.91
C ALA A 377 -25.13 21.92 -21.28
N THR A 378 -24.35 20.85 -21.49
CA THR A 378 -24.37 20.08 -22.75
C THR A 378 -25.70 19.35 -22.96
N GLU A 379 -25.99 19.01 -24.23
CA GLU A 379 -27.19 18.26 -24.59
C GLU A 379 -27.26 16.89 -23.90
N GLU A 380 -26.11 16.23 -23.75
CA GLU A 380 -25.99 14.92 -23.09
C GLU A 380 -26.32 15.00 -21.59
N LEU A 381 -25.88 16.07 -20.91
CA LEU A 381 -26.23 16.35 -19.52
C LEU A 381 -27.72 16.70 -19.37
N ARG A 382 -28.24 17.62 -20.19
CA ARG A 382 -29.64 18.06 -20.15
C ARG A 382 -30.65 16.95 -20.46
N THR A 383 -30.22 15.88 -21.13
CA THR A 383 -31.04 14.71 -21.44
C THR A 383 -30.71 13.48 -20.60
N GLY A 384 -29.90 13.62 -19.55
CA GLY A 384 -29.57 12.54 -18.60
C GLY A 384 -28.81 11.36 -19.21
N ARG A 385 -28.16 11.54 -20.37
CA ARG A 385 -27.47 10.48 -21.11
C ARG A 385 -26.03 10.25 -20.67
N ASP A 386 -25.41 11.23 -19.99
CA ASP A 386 -24.08 11.08 -19.42
C ASP A 386 -24.06 9.97 -18.35
N ARG A 387 -23.29 8.91 -18.61
CA ARG A 387 -23.13 7.76 -17.72
C ARG A 387 -22.57 8.14 -16.34
N LEU A 388 -21.81 9.23 -16.23
CA LEU A 388 -21.26 9.70 -14.94
C LEU A 388 -22.35 10.23 -13.99
N LEU A 389 -23.55 10.56 -14.49
CA LEU A 389 -24.68 10.93 -13.62
C LEU A 389 -25.12 9.75 -12.75
N THR A 390 -25.18 8.53 -13.29
CA THR A 390 -25.68 7.33 -12.56
C THR A 390 -24.60 6.39 -12.06
N ARG A 391 -23.34 6.50 -12.53
CA ARG A 391 -22.21 5.63 -12.16
C ARG A 391 -22.09 5.44 -10.64
N GLY A 392 -22.03 4.18 -10.21
CA GLY A 392 -21.99 3.75 -8.80
C GLY A 392 -23.23 3.99 -7.93
N LEU A 393 -24.23 4.76 -8.39
CA LEU A 393 -25.45 5.07 -7.61
C LEU A 393 -26.57 4.05 -7.85
N ILE A 394 -26.74 3.66 -9.11
CA ILE A 394 -27.56 2.51 -9.50
C ILE A 394 -26.64 1.27 -9.48
N PRO A 395 -27.11 0.08 -9.08
CA PRO A 395 -26.35 -1.15 -9.28
C PRO A 395 -25.93 -1.27 -10.74
N GLU A 396 -24.63 -1.18 -11.01
CA GLU A 396 -24.10 -1.34 -12.36
C GLU A 396 -24.43 -2.77 -12.81
N ASP A 397 -25.09 -2.87 -13.97
CA ASP A 397 -25.68 -4.12 -14.43
C ASP A 397 -24.59 -5.15 -14.74
N GLN A 398 -24.36 -6.05 -13.78
CA GLN A 398 -23.31 -7.07 -13.84
C GLN A 398 -23.55 -8.10 -14.96
N THR A 399 -24.70 -8.04 -15.65
CA THR A 399 -24.97 -8.83 -16.86
C THR A 399 -24.41 -8.19 -18.13
N ARG A 400 -24.02 -6.91 -18.12
CA ARG A 400 -23.26 -6.25 -19.19
C ARG A 400 -21.80 -6.69 -19.16
N ASP A 401 -21.57 -7.87 -19.70
CA ASP A 401 -20.24 -8.39 -19.98
C ASP A 401 -19.52 -7.54 -21.04
N GLU A 402 -18.59 -6.67 -20.61
CA GLU A 402 -17.77 -5.83 -21.50
C GLU A 402 -17.03 -6.63 -22.58
N GLY A 403 -16.68 -7.90 -22.28
CA GLY A 403 -16.05 -8.80 -23.23
C GLY A 403 -17.02 -9.22 -24.34
N ARG A 404 -18.28 -9.46 -23.97
CA ARG A 404 -19.35 -9.75 -24.92
C ARG A 404 -19.74 -8.51 -25.73
N GLU A 405 -19.87 -7.33 -25.11
CA GLU A 405 -20.12 -6.09 -25.87
C GLU A 405 -18.98 -5.81 -26.87
N SER A 406 -17.73 -6.10 -26.49
CA SER A 406 -16.57 -6.00 -27.41
C SER A 406 -16.66 -7.02 -28.57
N LEU A 407 -17.06 -8.26 -28.29
CA LEU A 407 -17.22 -9.32 -29.30
C LEU A 407 -18.38 -9.03 -30.27
N ASP A 408 -19.56 -8.69 -29.75
CA ASP A 408 -20.75 -8.28 -30.50
C ASP A 408 -20.47 -7.10 -31.46
N ARG A 409 -19.51 -6.24 -31.12
CA ARG A 409 -19.01 -5.16 -31.99
C ARG A 409 -17.99 -5.68 -33.01
N ALA A 410 -17.04 -6.52 -32.61
CA ALA A 410 -16.00 -7.09 -33.48
C ALA A 410 -16.59 -7.83 -34.69
N GLU A 411 -17.73 -8.51 -34.50
CA GLU A 411 -18.45 -9.23 -35.56
C GLU A 411 -19.20 -8.31 -36.54
N ARG A 412 -19.38 -7.02 -36.22
CA ARG A 412 -20.13 -6.03 -37.02
C ARG A 412 -19.24 -4.96 -37.66
N VAL A 413 -18.00 -4.81 -37.20
CA VAL A 413 -17.04 -3.81 -37.70
C VAL A 413 -16.30 -4.33 -38.93
N ALA A 414 -16.33 -3.52 -40.01
CA ALA A 414 -15.68 -3.83 -41.27
C ALA A 414 -14.16 -3.54 -41.28
N ASP A 415 -13.71 -2.52 -40.54
CA ASP A 415 -12.28 -2.22 -40.40
C ASP A 415 -11.57 -3.34 -39.60
N SER A 416 -10.49 -3.88 -40.17
CA SER A 416 -9.72 -4.91 -39.49
C SER A 416 -8.97 -4.38 -38.27
N ALA A 417 -8.53 -3.11 -38.27
CA ALA A 417 -7.76 -2.57 -37.15
C ALA A 417 -8.65 -2.35 -35.91
N GLU A 418 -9.83 -1.74 -36.07
CA GLU A 418 -10.81 -1.64 -34.99
C GLU A 418 -11.32 -3.02 -34.52
N ARG A 419 -11.60 -3.94 -35.45
CA ARG A 419 -12.01 -5.31 -35.13
C ARG A 419 -10.96 -6.06 -34.30
N ASP A 420 -9.69 -5.96 -34.67
CA ASP A 420 -8.57 -6.59 -33.97
C ASP A 420 -8.40 -6.02 -32.55
N LEU A 421 -8.61 -4.72 -32.36
CA LEU A 421 -8.63 -4.07 -31.05
C LEU A 421 -9.82 -4.51 -30.19
N LEU A 422 -10.98 -4.79 -30.80
CA LEU A 422 -12.16 -5.31 -30.11
C LEU A 422 -11.97 -6.79 -29.69
N TYR A 423 -11.38 -7.63 -30.54
CA TYR A 423 -10.99 -8.99 -30.17
C TYR A 423 -9.95 -9.01 -29.04
N ALA A 424 -8.94 -8.14 -29.10
CA ALA A 424 -7.97 -7.98 -28.01
C ALA A 424 -8.64 -7.59 -26.68
N ARG A 425 -9.59 -6.65 -26.69
CA ARG A 425 -10.38 -6.28 -25.49
C ARG A 425 -11.21 -7.44 -24.95
N ALA A 426 -11.92 -8.17 -25.81
CA ALA A 426 -12.70 -9.34 -25.42
C ALA A 426 -11.80 -10.43 -24.77
N ALA A 427 -10.63 -10.70 -25.37
CA ALA A 427 -9.65 -11.65 -24.84
C ALA A 427 -9.11 -11.25 -23.47
N LEU A 428 -8.82 -9.95 -23.24
CA LEU A 428 -8.39 -9.45 -21.93
C LEU A 428 -9.45 -9.64 -20.84
N VAL A 429 -10.74 -9.48 -21.17
CA VAL A 429 -11.84 -9.70 -20.23
C VAL A 429 -11.99 -11.19 -19.91
N ALA A 430 -11.98 -12.07 -20.93
CA ALA A 430 -12.01 -13.52 -20.74
C ALA A 430 -10.81 -14.03 -19.90
N ALA A 431 -9.60 -13.52 -20.17
CA ALA A 431 -8.40 -13.89 -19.43
C ALA A 431 -8.47 -13.49 -17.94
N ARG A 432 -9.06 -12.32 -17.63
CA ARG A 432 -9.29 -11.87 -16.24
C ARG A 432 -10.31 -12.75 -15.49
N LYS A 433 -11.29 -13.32 -16.19
CA LYS A 433 -12.21 -14.34 -15.62
C LYS A 433 -11.52 -15.70 -15.44
N GLY A 434 -10.46 -15.96 -16.21
CA GLY A 434 -9.75 -17.24 -16.25
C GLY A 434 -10.28 -18.19 -17.33
N GLU A 435 -10.92 -17.67 -18.37
CA GLU A 435 -11.57 -18.46 -19.43
C GLU A 435 -10.59 -18.78 -20.56
N MET A 436 -10.52 -20.06 -20.97
CA MET A 436 -9.64 -20.50 -22.06
C MET A 436 -9.95 -19.86 -23.41
N THR A 437 -11.21 -19.45 -23.61
CA THR A 437 -11.71 -18.72 -24.79
C THR A 437 -10.93 -17.44 -25.08
N ALA A 438 -10.20 -16.89 -24.09
CA ALA A 438 -9.27 -15.79 -24.30
C ALA A 438 -8.22 -16.09 -25.37
N ARG A 439 -7.73 -17.33 -25.47
CA ARG A 439 -6.78 -17.76 -26.52
C ARG A 439 -7.44 -17.78 -27.89
N ASP A 440 -8.64 -18.35 -27.99
CA ASP A 440 -9.43 -18.41 -29.23
C ASP A 440 -9.79 -17.00 -29.76
N LEU A 441 -10.04 -16.06 -28.85
CA LEU A 441 -10.28 -14.65 -29.17
C LEU A 441 -9.01 -13.93 -29.64
N VAL A 442 -7.83 -14.26 -29.10
CA VAL A 442 -6.55 -13.77 -29.63
C VAL A 442 -6.30 -14.29 -31.04
N ASP A 443 -6.58 -15.55 -31.33
CA ASP A 443 -6.30 -16.12 -32.65
C ASP A 443 -7.17 -15.54 -33.78
N LYS A 444 -8.27 -14.85 -33.45
CA LYS A 444 -9.08 -14.05 -34.40
C LYS A 444 -8.45 -12.71 -34.79
N ILE A 445 -7.42 -12.23 -34.10
CA ILE A 445 -6.72 -10.95 -34.40
C ILE A 445 -5.91 -11.11 -35.69
N ALA A 446 -6.20 -10.33 -36.73
CA ALA A 446 -5.51 -10.44 -38.02
C ALA A 446 -4.03 -10.00 -37.94
N ASP A 447 -3.74 -8.86 -37.31
CA ASP A 447 -2.38 -8.33 -37.08
C ASP A 447 -1.52 -9.32 -36.25
N SER A 448 -0.42 -9.80 -36.82
CA SER A 448 0.46 -10.81 -36.21
C SER A 448 1.20 -10.31 -34.97
N ASP A 449 1.59 -9.03 -34.95
CA ASP A 449 2.38 -8.44 -33.87
C ASP A 449 1.47 -8.08 -32.70
N LEU A 450 0.24 -7.61 -32.97
CA LEU A 450 -0.81 -7.47 -31.98
C LEU A 450 -1.23 -8.83 -31.42
N ARG A 451 -1.45 -9.84 -32.27
CA ARG A 451 -1.77 -11.22 -31.86
C ARG A 451 -0.72 -11.79 -30.91
N LYS A 452 0.56 -11.71 -31.28
CA LYS A 452 1.67 -12.22 -30.46
C LYS A 452 1.78 -11.51 -29.10
N ARG A 453 1.68 -10.17 -29.10
CA ARG A 453 1.69 -9.38 -27.86
C ARG A 453 0.45 -9.63 -26.98
N ALA A 454 -0.71 -9.88 -27.59
CA ALA A 454 -1.93 -10.24 -26.88
C ALA A 454 -1.83 -11.65 -26.28
N ARG A 455 -1.30 -12.63 -27.03
CA ARG A 455 -1.09 -14.02 -26.60
C ARG A 455 -0.23 -14.10 -25.34
N ALA A 456 0.96 -13.51 -25.35
CA ALA A 456 1.85 -13.51 -24.20
C ALA A 456 1.21 -12.86 -22.95
N TYR A 457 0.44 -11.77 -23.11
CA TYR A 457 -0.26 -11.12 -22.00
C TYR A 457 -1.43 -11.95 -21.47
N VAL A 458 -2.23 -12.55 -22.36
CA VAL A 458 -3.35 -13.45 -22.01
C VAL A 458 -2.82 -14.69 -21.28
N ASP A 459 -1.76 -15.30 -21.78
CA ASP A 459 -1.11 -16.47 -21.17
C ASP A 459 -0.57 -16.17 -19.77
N PHE A 460 0.12 -15.04 -19.59
CA PHE A 460 0.55 -14.57 -18.28
C PHE A 460 -0.63 -14.33 -17.33
N THR A 461 -1.72 -13.74 -17.84
CA THR A 461 -2.93 -13.45 -17.05
C THR A 461 -3.64 -14.74 -16.60
N LEU A 462 -3.77 -15.74 -17.49
CA LEU A 462 -4.37 -17.04 -17.17
C LEU A 462 -3.55 -17.79 -16.10
N VAL A 463 -2.24 -17.89 -16.28
CA VAL A 463 -1.33 -18.52 -15.30
C VAL A 463 -1.40 -17.80 -13.94
N SER A 464 -1.35 -16.46 -13.93
CA SER A 464 -1.46 -15.67 -12.70
C SER A 464 -2.78 -15.92 -11.99
N ARG A 465 -3.91 -15.92 -12.72
CA ARG A 465 -5.25 -16.15 -12.14
C ARG A 465 -5.40 -17.55 -11.52
N SER A 466 -4.76 -18.58 -12.07
CA SER A 466 -4.75 -19.91 -11.45
C SER A 466 -3.90 -19.95 -10.16
N ILE A 467 -2.77 -19.24 -10.13
CA ILE A 467 -1.94 -19.07 -8.93
C ILE A 467 -2.72 -18.31 -7.84
N ASP A 468 -3.43 -17.23 -8.19
CA ASP A 468 -4.29 -16.44 -7.29
C ASP A 468 -5.42 -17.31 -6.69
N LYS A 469 -6.08 -18.13 -7.53
CA LYS A 469 -7.07 -19.13 -7.12
C LYS A 469 -6.47 -20.28 -6.28
N LYS A 470 -5.14 -20.42 -6.25
CA LYS A 470 -4.38 -21.52 -5.63
C LYS A 470 -4.57 -22.88 -6.30
N ASP A 471 -4.99 -22.92 -7.57
CA ASP A 471 -5.07 -24.15 -8.36
C ASP A 471 -3.76 -24.40 -9.12
N ALA A 472 -2.88 -25.19 -8.50
CA ALA A 472 -1.62 -25.62 -9.10
C ALA A 472 -1.80 -26.47 -10.36
N GLN A 473 -2.90 -27.22 -10.50
CA GLN A 473 -3.14 -28.09 -11.66
C GLN A 473 -3.67 -27.29 -12.86
N GLU A 474 -4.50 -26.27 -12.65
CA GLU A 474 -4.86 -25.28 -13.67
C GLU A 474 -3.63 -24.46 -14.11
N ALA A 475 -2.81 -24.00 -13.16
CA ALA A 475 -1.58 -23.26 -13.45
C ALA A 475 -0.58 -24.09 -14.30
N ILE A 476 -0.34 -25.37 -13.96
CA ILE A 476 0.50 -26.28 -14.76
C ILE A 476 -0.05 -26.44 -16.18
N ARG A 477 -1.37 -26.69 -16.32
CA ARG A 477 -2.02 -26.87 -17.64
C ARG A 477 -1.88 -25.63 -18.54
N PHE A 478 -1.94 -24.43 -17.98
CA PHE A 478 -1.68 -23.21 -18.75
C PHE A 478 -0.19 -23.05 -19.09
N LEU A 479 0.72 -23.32 -18.12
CA LEU A 479 2.17 -23.20 -18.29
C LEU A 479 2.74 -24.06 -19.42
N THR A 480 2.21 -25.27 -19.67
CA THR A 480 2.68 -26.15 -20.75
C THR A 480 2.61 -25.49 -22.13
N ALA A 481 1.59 -24.65 -22.37
CA ALA A 481 1.30 -24.05 -23.68
C ALA A 481 1.40 -22.51 -23.71
N ALA A 482 2.01 -21.90 -22.69
CA ALA A 482 2.04 -20.45 -22.51
C ALA A 482 3.29 -19.76 -23.11
N GLU A 483 3.08 -18.68 -23.89
CA GLU A 483 4.13 -17.78 -24.40
C GLU A 483 4.64 -16.82 -23.31
N LEU A 484 5.32 -17.37 -22.30
CA LEU A 484 5.95 -16.60 -21.20
C LEU A 484 7.44 -16.34 -21.46
N THR A 485 7.94 -15.21 -20.95
CA THR A 485 9.39 -14.98 -20.83
C THR A 485 10.02 -15.95 -19.83
N HIS A 486 11.35 -16.14 -19.87
CA HIS A 486 12.03 -17.04 -18.93
C HIS A 486 11.83 -16.64 -17.45
N ILE A 487 11.85 -15.34 -17.12
CA ILE A 487 11.59 -14.86 -15.76
C ILE A 487 10.12 -15.09 -15.32
N GLN A 488 9.15 -14.89 -16.22
CA GLN A 488 7.72 -15.18 -15.95
C GLN A 488 7.48 -16.68 -15.75
N ARG A 489 8.12 -17.53 -16.57
CA ARG A 489 8.04 -18.99 -16.44
C ARG A 489 8.72 -19.49 -15.16
N ALA A 490 9.89 -18.96 -14.82
CA ALA A 490 10.57 -19.29 -13.56
C ALA A 490 9.72 -18.89 -12.34
N TRP A 491 9.20 -17.66 -12.32
CA TRP A 491 8.26 -17.20 -11.27
C TRP A 491 7.07 -18.14 -11.10
N ALA A 492 6.36 -18.44 -12.19
CA ALA A 492 5.15 -19.25 -12.12
C ALA A 492 5.43 -20.70 -11.67
N LEU A 493 6.57 -21.29 -12.06
CA LEU A 493 7.00 -22.59 -11.56
C LEU A 493 7.31 -22.55 -10.05
N LEU A 494 7.95 -21.49 -9.55
CA LEU A 494 8.19 -21.31 -8.10
C LEU A 494 6.89 -21.22 -7.31
N GLU A 495 5.90 -20.48 -7.81
CA GLU A 495 4.58 -20.37 -7.18
C GLU A 495 3.80 -21.70 -7.22
N VAL A 496 3.89 -22.46 -8.31
CA VAL A 496 3.33 -23.82 -8.40
C VAL A 496 4.00 -24.76 -7.41
N ALA A 497 5.33 -24.75 -7.28
CA ALA A 497 6.05 -25.56 -6.30
C ALA A 497 5.63 -25.20 -4.85
N ARG A 498 5.48 -23.89 -4.56
CA ARG A 498 5.00 -23.37 -3.26
C ARG A 498 3.58 -23.86 -2.94
N LEU A 499 2.69 -23.92 -3.93
CA LEU A 499 1.33 -24.45 -3.76
C LEU A 499 1.34 -25.97 -3.55
N LEU A 500 2.16 -26.72 -4.31
CA LEU A 500 2.26 -28.17 -4.22
C LEU A 500 2.94 -28.68 -2.94
N LYS A 501 3.83 -27.90 -2.31
CA LYS A 501 4.59 -28.30 -1.10
C LYS A 501 3.78 -29.05 -0.04
N LYS A 502 2.49 -28.71 0.15
CA LYS A 502 1.61 -29.31 1.18
C LYS A 502 0.75 -30.47 0.69
N THR A 503 0.63 -30.70 -0.60
CA THR A 503 -0.28 -31.69 -1.22
C THR A 503 0.47 -32.77 -2.00
N ASP A 504 1.58 -32.41 -2.63
CA ASP A 504 2.50 -33.31 -3.34
C ASP A 504 3.93 -32.76 -3.24
N ALA A 505 4.63 -33.16 -2.19
CA ALA A 505 6.00 -32.71 -1.92
C ALA A 505 7.00 -33.19 -2.98
N ASN A 506 6.78 -34.37 -3.59
CA ASN A 506 7.65 -34.90 -4.63
C ASN A 506 7.52 -34.06 -5.90
N ARG A 507 6.28 -33.78 -6.34
CA ARG A 507 6.05 -32.91 -7.50
C ARG A 507 6.47 -31.47 -7.24
N ALA A 508 6.39 -30.98 -6.00
CA ALA A 508 6.96 -29.68 -5.62
C ALA A 508 8.48 -29.61 -5.83
N VAL A 509 9.22 -30.66 -5.45
CA VAL A 509 10.67 -30.78 -5.71
C VAL A 509 10.97 -30.86 -7.21
N GLU A 510 10.21 -31.63 -7.99
CA GLU A 510 10.36 -31.70 -9.45
C GLU A 510 10.19 -30.33 -10.11
N VAL A 511 9.09 -29.64 -9.81
CA VAL A 511 8.77 -28.31 -10.36
C VAL A 511 9.78 -27.25 -9.90
N LEU A 512 10.32 -27.35 -8.68
CA LEU A 512 11.38 -26.45 -8.19
C LEU A 512 12.71 -26.67 -8.93
N ASN A 513 13.06 -27.91 -9.29
CA ASN A 513 14.24 -28.18 -10.13
C ASN A 513 14.01 -27.77 -11.60
N GLU A 514 12.77 -27.82 -12.11
CA GLU A 514 12.41 -27.20 -13.40
C GLU A 514 12.58 -25.68 -13.34
N ALA A 515 12.08 -25.01 -12.29
CA ALA A 515 12.25 -23.58 -12.07
C ALA A 515 13.73 -23.17 -12.03
N ALA A 516 14.58 -23.92 -11.33
CA ALA A 516 16.02 -23.71 -11.31
C ALA A 516 16.67 -23.89 -12.70
N THR A 517 16.17 -24.83 -13.50
CA THR A 517 16.64 -25.05 -14.88
C THR A 517 16.22 -23.93 -15.81
N VAL A 518 15.03 -23.35 -15.65
CA VAL A 518 14.58 -22.16 -16.38
C VAL A 518 15.36 -20.92 -15.94
N ALA A 519 15.58 -20.74 -14.63
CA ALA A 519 16.34 -19.61 -14.08
C ALA A 519 17.76 -19.52 -14.67
N ARG A 520 18.49 -20.64 -14.72
CA ARG A 520 19.84 -20.71 -15.32
C ARG A 520 19.89 -20.39 -16.81
N ARG A 521 18.77 -20.56 -17.53
CA ARG A 521 18.65 -20.23 -18.97
C ARG A 521 18.32 -18.77 -19.24
N ILE A 522 18.05 -17.97 -18.21
CA ILE A 522 17.97 -16.52 -18.34
C ILE A 522 19.37 -16.00 -18.66
N GLY A 523 19.53 -15.38 -19.84
CA GLY A 523 20.71 -14.59 -20.21
C GLY A 523 20.39 -13.10 -20.22
N GLY A 524 21.39 -12.26 -20.01
CA GLY A 524 21.28 -10.81 -19.92
C GLY A 524 22.08 -10.24 -18.74
N SER A 525 22.29 -8.93 -18.74
CA SER A 525 22.93 -8.15 -17.67
C SER A 525 21.96 -7.74 -16.55
N ASP A 526 20.67 -7.91 -16.80
CA ASP A 526 19.58 -7.07 -16.26
C ASP A 526 18.99 -7.64 -14.95
N GLY A 527 19.79 -8.43 -14.23
CA GLY A 527 19.46 -9.00 -12.92
C GLY A 527 18.45 -10.16 -12.90
N ASP A 528 17.70 -10.44 -13.98
CA ASP A 528 16.66 -11.49 -14.01
C ASP A 528 17.16 -12.88 -13.58
N GLN A 529 18.37 -13.28 -14.00
CA GLN A 529 18.96 -14.56 -13.63
C GLN A 529 19.18 -14.63 -12.09
N ALA A 530 19.70 -13.56 -11.50
CA ALA A 530 19.90 -13.44 -10.07
C ALA A 530 18.56 -13.44 -9.32
N ARG A 531 17.56 -12.66 -9.78
CA ARG A 531 16.20 -12.63 -9.21
C ARG A 531 15.58 -14.03 -9.16
N ALA A 532 15.62 -14.75 -10.29
CA ALA A 532 15.07 -16.10 -10.37
C ALA A 532 15.80 -17.10 -9.45
N LEU A 533 17.14 -17.01 -9.36
CA LEU A 533 17.94 -17.88 -8.48
C LEU A 533 17.74 -17.55 -6.99
N VAL A 534 17.53 -16.29 -6.61
CA VAL A 534 17.09 -15.91 -5.25
C VAL A 534 15.71 -16.50 -4.97
N GLY A 535 14.78 -16.45 -5.93
CA GLY A 535 13.48 -17.12 -5.84
C GLY A 535 13.56 -18.64 -5.63
N VAL A 536 14.48 -19.30 -6.34
CA VAL A 536 14.78 -20.73 -6.17
C VAL A 536 15.34 -21.02 -4.77
N ALA A 537 16.33 -20.25 -4.30
CA ALA A 537 16.90 -20.41 -2.96
C ALA A 537 15.85 -20.19 -1.84
N SER A 538 14.99 -19.18 -2.00
CA SER A 538 13.86 -18.89 -1.11
C SER A 538 12.88 -20.07 -1.02
N GLN A 539 12.51 -20.69 -2.14
CA GLN A 539 11.64 -21.88 -2.13
C GLN A 539 12.38 -23.15 -1.66
N MET A 540 13.68 -23.28 -1.93
CA MET A 540 14.50 -24.38 -1.38
C MET A 540 14.55 -24.34 0.15
N TYR A 541 14.54 -23.17 0.81
CA TYR A 541 14.51 -23.12 2.28
C TYR A 541 13.31 -23.87 2.86
N ASP A 542 12.20 -23.82 2.13
CA ASP A 542 10.92 -24.35 2.53
C ASP A 542 10.67 -25.79 2.00
N ILE A 543 11.35 -26.21 0.93
CA ILE A 543 11.11 -27.50 0.23
C ILE A 543 12.31 -28.46 0.28
N ASP A 544 13.54 -27.95 0.16
CA ASP A 544 14.79 -28.71 -0.01
C ASP A 544 15.95 -28.02 0.73
N ARG A 545 15.81 -27.97 2.07
CA ARG A 545 16.60 -27.10 2.94
C ARG A 545 18.10 -27.37 2.92
N GLY A 546 18.53 -28.57 2.48
CA GLY A 546 19.94 -28.94 2.38
C GLY A 546 20.70 -28.18 1.29
N ARG A 547 20.02 -27.80 0.19
CA ARG A 547 20.64 -27.19 -1.01
C ARG A 547 20.60 -25.66 -1.04
N VAL A 548 19.95 -25.03 -0.06
CA VAL A 548 19.74 -23.57 0.00
C VAL A 548 21.04 -22.77 -0.05
N TRP A 549 22.02 -23.19 0.76
CA TRP A 549 23.30 -22.49 0.87
C TRP A 549 24.15 -22.58 -0.41
N GLU A 550 23.94 -23.62 -1.22
CA GLU A 550 24.54 -23.78 -2.56
C GLU A 550 23.80 -22.91 -3.59
N ALA A 551 22.47 -23.01 -3.63
CA ALA A 551 21.63 -22.23 -4.55
C ALA A 551 21.75 -20.70 -4.33
N LEU A 552 21.90 -20.25 -3.07
CA LEU A 552 22.13 -18.84 -2.77
C LEU A 552 23.55 -18.39 -3.15
N ALA A 553 24.56 -19.27 -3.06
CA ALA A 553 25.90 -18.97 -3.57
C ALA A 553 25.91 -18.87 -5.11
N GLU A 554 25.11 -19.70 -5.80
CA GLU A 554 24.87 -19.55 -7.25
C GLU A 554 24.18 -18.21 -7.57
N ALA A 555 23.18 -17.81 -6.77
CA ALA A 555 22.50 -16.52 -6.92
C ALA A 555 23.44 -15.32 -6.69
N VAL A 556 24.36 -15.38 -5.70
CA VAL A 556 25.42 -14.36 -5.50
C VAL A 556 26.33 -14.26 -6.72
N LYS A 557 26.72 -15.38 -7.32
CA LYS A 557 27.54 -15.39 -8.54
C LYS A 557 26.81 -14.76 -9.74
N ALA A 558 25.52 -15.04 -9.90
CA ALA A 558 24.69 -14.42 -10.93
C ALA A 558 24.53 -12.90 -10.69
N ALA A 559 24.28 -12.49 -9.45
CA ALA A 559 24.18 -11.08 -9.06
C ALA A 559 25.47 -10.29 -9.34
N ASN A 560 26.63 -10.86 -9.00
CA ASN A 560 27.94 -10.26 -9.29
C ASN A 560 28.25 -10.14 -10.80
N SER A 561 27.47 -10.83 -11.64
CA SER A 561 27.55 -10.76 -13.11
C SER A 561 26.54 -9.77 -13.71
N ALA A 562 25.69 -9.14 -12.89
CA ALA A 562 24.55 -8.32 -13.30
C ALA A 562 24.57 -6.95 -12.58
N SER A 563 25.11 -5.93 -13.25
CA SER A 563 25.33 -4.60 -12.66
C SER A 563 24.05 -3.87 -12.22
N GLU A 564 22.89 -4.26 -12.75
CA GLU A 564 21.60 -3.64 -12.42
C GLU A 564 20.87 -4.29 -11.23
N PHE A 565 21.35 -5.44 -10.74
CA PHE A 565 20.70 -6.15 -9.63
C PHE A 565 20.92 -5.44 -8.28
N SER A 566 19.85 -4.86 -7.71
CA SER A 566 19.91 -4.19 -6.40
C SER A 566 19.63 -5.13 -5.22
N GLY A 567 18.95 -6.25 -5.46
CA GLY A 567 18.44 -7.15 -4.42
C GLY A 567 17.07 -6.77 -3.86
N GLU A 568 16.45 -5.69 -4.37
CA GLU A 568 15.09 -5.22 -4.03
C GLU A 568 14.08 -5.37 -5.19
N ASP A 569 14.51 -5.90 -6.33
CA ASP A 569 13.80 -5.80 -7.62
C ASP A 569 12.67 -6.85 -7.77
N ALA A 570 11.96 -7.12 -6.68
CA ALA A 570 10.92 -8.12 -6.52
C ALA A 570 9.59 -7.75 -7.19
N GLN A 571 9.61 -7.60 -8.52
CA GLN A 571 8.42 -7.44 -9.35
C GLN A 571 8.48 -8.37 -10.57
N ILE A 572 7.35 -8.99 -10.86
CA ILE A 572 7.07 -9.60 -12.17
C ILE A 572 6.05 -8.73 -12.91
N SER A 573 6.20 -8.59 -14.22
CA SER A 573 5.30 -7.76 -15.02
C SER A 573 4.96 -8.38 -16.38
N ALA A 574 3.82 -7.95 -16.92
CA ALA A 574 3.44 -8.13 -18.31
C ALA A 574 2.80 -6.83 -18.82
N ARG A 575 3.14 -6.40 -20.04
CA ARG A 575 2.64 -5.15 -20.65
C ARG A 575 2.08 -5.42 -22.03
N PHE A 576 0.91 -4.85 -22.31
CA PHE A 576 0.23 -4.97 -23.59
C PHE A 576 -0.25 -3.59 -24.08
N THR A 577 0.24 -3.16 -25.23
CA THR A 577 -0.05 -1.83 -25.82
C THR A 577 -0.88 -1.99 -27.09
N MET A 578 -2.14 -1.57 -26.99
CA MET A 578 -3.16 -1.58 -28.05
C MET A 578 -3.07 -0.34 -28.97
N GLY A 579 -1.93 0.35 -29.01
CA GLY A 579 -1.77 1.61 -29.74
C GLY A 579 -2.80 2.66 -29.28
N ARG A 580 -3.73 3.05 -30.18
CA ARG A 580 -4.87 3.93 -29.86
C ARG A 580 -5.81 3.37 -28.78
N GLY A 581 -5.80 2.06 -28.53
CA GLY A 581 -6.55 1.40 -27.46
C GLY A 581 -5.93 1.55 -26.06
N GLY A 582 -4.76 2.19 -25.92
CA GLY A 582 -4.05 2.38 -24.65
C GLY A 582 -3.09 1.24 -24.27
N THR A 583 -2.44 1.36 -23.12
CA THR A 583 -1.54 0.33 -22.56
C THR A 583 -2.12 -0.25 -21.28
N THR A 584 -2.29 -1.57 -21.24
CA THR A 584 -2.56 -2.31 -20.00
C THR A 584 -1.23 -2.88 -19.48
N THR A 585 -0.98 -2.76 -18.18
CA THR A 585 0.15 -3.41 -17.52
C THR A 585 -0.37 -4.20 -16.31
N SER A 586 0.07 -5.45 -16.17
CA SER A 586 -0.06 -6.22 -14.94
C SER A 586 1.29 -6.24 -14.25
N ASN A 587 1.34 -5.85 -12.97
CA ASN A 587 2.53 -5.86 -12.13
C ASN A 587 2.17 -6.57 -10.82
N SER A 588 2.96 -7.56 -10.42
CA SER A 588 2.82 -8.25 -9.14
C SER A 588 4.15 -8.22 -8.39
N SER A 589 4.12 -7.99 -7.08
CA SER A 589 5.32 -8.14 -6.25
C SER A 589 5.60 -9.61 -5.99
N VAL A 590 6.88 -10.00 -6.01
CA VAL A 590 7.34 -11.37 -5.82
C VAL A 590 8.35 -11.39 -4.69
N GLU A 591 7.86 -11.40 -3.44
CA GLU A 591 8.68 -11.26 -2.23
C GLU A 591 9.88 -12.22 -2.19
N ASN A 592 9.71 -13.44 -2.72
CA ASN A 592 10.75 -14.47 -2.85
C ASN A 592 11.98 -14.06 -3.69
N PHE A 593 11.90 -13.01 -4.53
CA PHE A 593 13.00 -12.46 -5.32
C PHE A 593 13.85 -11.43 -4.54
N ASN A 594 13.39 -10.96 -3.37
CA ASN A 594 14.17 -10.06 -2.51
C ASN A 594 15.24 -10.82 -1.73
N LEU A 595 16.36 -10.16 -1.46
CA LEU A 595 17.36 -10.67 -0.53
C LEU A 595 16.87 -10.67 0.93
N ASP A 596 15.96 -9.75 1.30
CA ASP A 596 15.52 -9.52 2.70
C ASP A 596 14.94 -10.78 3.36
N GLY A 597 14.10 -11.53 2.64
CA GLY A 597 13.48 -12.77 3.14
C GLY A 597 14.50 -13.87 3.40
N ILE A 598 15.27 -14.28 2.38
CA ILE A 598 16.15 -15.45 2.49
C ILE A 598 17.37 -15.19 3.38
N PHE A 599 17.99 -14.01 3.32
CA PHE A 599 19.10 -13.68 4.23
C PHE A 599 18.59 -13.51 5.68
N GLY A 600 17.39 -12.96 5.87
CA GLY A 600 16.75 -12.89 7.18
C GLY A 600 16.48 -14.26 7.80
N LEU A 601 16.05 -15.25 6.99
CA LEU A 601 15.83 -16.64 7.41
C LEU A 601 17.14 -17.36 7.73
N LEU A 602 18.15 -17.29 6.86
CA LEU A 602 19.44 -17.98 7.04
C LEU A 602 20.25 -17.41 8.22
N ALA A 603 20.15 -16.12 8.51
CA ALA A 603 20.78 -15.51 9.69
C ALA A 603 20.22 -16.03 11.02
N LYS A 604 18.98 -16.54 11.05
CA LYS A 604 18.41 -17.21 12.24
C LYS A 604 19.08 -18.57 12.48
N GLU A 605 19.44 -19.30 11.41
CA GLU A 605 20.27 -20.51 11.49
C GLU A 605 21.71 -20.14 11.93
N ASP A 606 22.45 -19.53 11.01
CA ASP A 606 23.88 -19.22 11.12
C ASP A 606 24.15 -17.80 10.62
N ILE A 607 24.20 -16.88 11.58
CA ILE A 607 24.53 -15.47 11.35
C ILE A 607 25.90 -15.30 10.68
N TYR A 608 26.89 -16.13 10.99
CA TYR A 608 28.25 -15.97 10.46
C TYR A 608 28.30 -16.38 9.00
N ARG A 609 27.74 -17.54 8.65
CA ARG A 609 27.65 -17.99 7.26
C ARG A 609 26.77 -17.08 6.41
N ALA A 610 25.72 -16.49 6.98
CA ALA A 610 24.90 -15.49 6.30
C ALA A 610 25.66 -14.15 6.07
N VAL A 611 26.48 -13.70 7.02
CA VAL A 611 27.38 -12.54 6.83
C VAL A 611 28.42 -12.82 5.73
N GLU A 612 29.04 -14.00 5.70
CA GLU A 612 30.02 -14.32 4.66
C GLU A 612 29.40 -14.41 3.26
N LEU A 613 28.17 -14.95 3.12
CA LEU A 613 27.45 -14.87 1.84
C LEU A 613 27.08 -13.42 1.46
N ALA A 614 26.70 -12.58 2.43
CA ALA A 614 26.40 -11.17 2.15
C ALA A 614 27.66 -10.40 1.70
N ARG A 615 28.83 -10.71 2.27
CA ARG A 615 30.15 -10.20 1.84
C ARG A 615 30.55 -10.66 0.44
N GLY A 616 29.97 -11.76 -0.05
CA GLY A 616 30.19 -12.27 -1.40
C GLY A 616 29.67 -11.36 -2.52
N PHE A 617 28.79 -10.39 -2.22
CA PHE A 617 28.29 -9.43 -3.22
C PHE A 617 29.30 -8.32 -3.52
N THR A 618 29.70 -8.19 -4.78
CA THR A 618 30.64 -7.14 -5.24
C THR A 618 29.99 -5.76 -5.26
N SER A 619 28.77 -5.66 -5.79
CA SER A 619 28.00 -4.41 -5.86
C SER A 619 27.46 -3.98 -4.49
N ASP A 620 27.54 -2.67 -4.20
CA ASP A 620 27.12 -2.08 -2.93
C ASP A 620 25.67 -2.38 -2.57
N ALA A 621 24.75 -2.32 -3.54
CA ALA A 621 23.31 -2.48 -3.31
C ALA A 621 22.92 -3.87 -2.74
N PRO A 622 23.21 -5.00 -3.42
CA PRO A 622 22.88 -6.31 -2.89
C PRO A 622 23.68 -6.67 -1.64
N ARG A 623 24.94 -6.19 -1.50
CA ARG A 623 25.73 -6.35 -0.26
C ARG A 623 25.06 -5.67 0.93
N ALA A 624 24.63 -4.42 0.76
CA ALA A 624 23.93 -3.67 1.79
C ALA A 624 22.58 -4.30 2.13
N MET A 625 21.81 -4.71 1.12
CA MET A 625 20.49 -5.35 1.32
C MET A 625 20.58 -6.69 2.06
N ALA A 626 21.52 -7.56 1.70
CA ALA A 626 21.76 -8.80 2.44
C ALA A 626 22.24 -8.52 3.88
N THR A 627 23.11 -7.53 4.08
CA THR A 627 23.62 -7.17 5.41
C THR A 627 22.53 -6.58 6.32
N LEU A 628 21.64 -5.73 5.78
CA LEU A 628 20.45 -5.24 6.48
C LEU A 628 19.56 -6.40 6.93
N ALA A 629 19.27 -7.33 6.03
CA ALA A 629 18.40 -8.49 6.28
C ALA A 629 18.92 -9.38 7.41
N VAL A 630 20.21 -9.73 7.35
CA VAL A 630 20.92 -10.54 8.35
C VAL A 630 20.85 -9.89 9.73
N ALA A 631 21.09 -8.58 9.83
CA ALA A 631 21.08 -7.89 11.11
C ALA A 631 19.65 -7.64 11.64
N ARG A 632 18.69 -7.29 10.77
CA ARG A 632 17.29 -7.04 11.15
C ARG A 632 16.63 -8.28 11.76
N SER A 633 16.80 -9.47 11.17
CA SER A 633 16.15 -10.69 11.67
C SER A 633 16.57 -11.08 13.10
N VAL A 634 17.76 -10.62 13.53
CA VAL A 634 18.34 -10.81 14.87
C VAL A 634 17.89 -9.74 15.87
N LEU A 635 17.44 -8.56 15.41
CA LEU A 635 16.91 -7.50 16.27
C LEU A 635 15.37 -7.56 16.40
N GLU A 636 14.67 -7.89 15.32
CA GLU A 636 13.21 -7.91 15.26
C GLU A 636 12.58 -9.12 16.00
N THR A 637 13.34 -10.19 16.21
CA THR A 637 12.90 -11.42 16.91
C THR A 637 12.47 -11.20 18.37
N LYS A 638 12.70 -10.01 18.95
CA LYS A 638 12.14 -9.63 20.26
C LYS A 638 10.61 -9.38 20.22
N LYS A 639 10.03 -9.05 19.07
CA LYS A 639 8.59 -8.69 18.98
C LYS A 639 7.65 -9.89 19.18
N GLU A 640 7.99 -11.05 18.63
CA GLU A 640 7.14 -12.26 18.69
C GLU A 640 6.97 -12.82 20.11
N GLY A 641 8.02 -12.69 20.94
CA GLY A 641 8.01 -13.10 22.36
C GLY A 641 7.31 -12.12 23.32
N ALA A 642 6.95 -10.92 22.88
CA ALA A 642 6.22 -9.95 23.71
C ALA A 642 4.70 -10.19 23.64
N ALA A 643 4.15 -10.28 22.42
CA ALA A 643 2.72 -10.46 22.18
C ALA A 643 2.16 -11.81 22.71
N THR A 644 3.03 -12.80 22.89
CA THR A 644 2.69 -14.13 23.43
C THR A 644 2.64 -14.19 24.97
N ASN A 645 3.20 -13.19 25.67
CA ASN A 645 3.13 -13.11 27.14
C ASN A 645 1.95 -12.26 27.64
N GLU A 646 1.57 -11.18 26.94
CA GLU A 646 0.35 -10.42 27.29
C GLU A 646 -0.93 -11.27 27.16
N THR A 647 -0.92 -12.33 26.35
CA THR A 647 -2.04 -13.26 26.20
C THR A 647 -2.04 -14.42 27.20
N SER A 648 -0.96 -14.62 27.97
CA SER A 648 -0.89 -15.66 29.02
C SER A 648 -1.16 -15.12 30.43
N GLU A 649 -0.76 -13.87 30.74
CA GLU A 649 -1.05 -13.25 32.06
C GLU A 649 -2.53 -12.87 32.27
N ILE A 650 -3.36 -12.89 31.22
CA ILE A 650 -4.83 -12.64 31.30
C ILE A 650 -5.61 -13.94 31.63
N ARG A 651 -4.93 -15.07 31.88
CA ARG A 651 -5.54 -16.35 32.30
C ARG A 651 -4.81 -17.03 33.48
N ASN A 652 -4.92 -16.43 34.67
CA ASN A 652 -4.87 -17.10 35.97
C ASN A 652 -5.80 -16.40 36.98
#